data_AF-L8IWV7-F1
#
_entry.id   AF-L8IWV7-F1
#
_cell.length_a   1.000
_cell.length_b   1.000
_cell.length_c   1.000
_cell.angle_alpha   90.00
_cell.angle_beta   90.00
_cell.angle_gamma   90.00
#
_symmetry.space_group_name_H-M   'P 1'
#
loop_
_entity.id
_entity.type
_entity.pdbx_description
1 polymer ?
#
loop_
_entity_poly.entity_id
_entity_poly.type
_entity_poly.pdbx_seq_one_letter_code
_entity_poly.pdbx_strand_id
1 'polypeptide(L)'
;GCAPSPGAYDVKTSEVLKGPVSFQKSQRFQKQKAESQQNLNVDKETTLPVSARKVKTSGLKKESQKNDKDLKMLEKEIRILVQERGAQDRRIQDLEAEVEKMEAKLNAAVREKTSLSASNASLEKQLIELTRTNELLKSKFSEDNNQKNLRILSLELMKLRNKRETKMRSMMAKQEGMEVKLQLTQKNLVESQEKIVQLEGKLVSIEKEKIDEKSETEKLLEYIEEISCASDQVEKYKLDIAQLEENLKEKNHEVLSLKQSLEENITILSKQIEDMKSKCQVLEEEKEDLINRNRERDENLNSEIQSLKERSILEKQEHEELQQKVLQMDSLLQQEKELSSGLQQKLCSFQEEMIKERTVFEGELKQALDELDKLQQKEEQAENLLKQLEEEAESRAAELKRLKEKLKGKEAELEESNAAYTQATLLLQEKHNSTVQNLEDVTAQFESYKASTASELKDLKVQNESLKEKLAKAEQSAEDVRDQVLATENSNQEYARMLLDLQTKSALKEAEMKEITVSSLKRISDLQNQLKQQSEDFKKQLEEEEARKAGKENSIAELTEEMNKWRLLYEELYNKTKPFQLQLDAFEAEKQALLNEYGMAQEQLNNLRDSYAKLLGHQNLKQKIKHVVKLKDENSNLKSEVLKLRAQLTKRKQSEAKLQEELNKVLGIKHFDPSKAFLHESKENFVPKTPLKEGNTNCS
;
A
#
# COMPACT_ATOMS: atom_id res chain seq x y z
N GLY A 1 2.77 -96.71 -120.22
CA GLY A 1 3.52 -96.52 -118.96
C GLY A 1 2.55 -95.93 -117.96
N CYS A 2 2.16 -96.66 -116.92
CA CYS A 2 2.96 -97.00 -115.71
C CYS A 2 2.88 -95.85 -114.70
N ALA A 3 2.17 -96.12 -113.61
CA ALA A 3 1.56 -95.16 -112.70
C ALA A 3 2.09 -95.32 -111.26
N PRO A 4 1.86 -94.34 -110.37
CA PRO A 4 2.14 -94.44 -108.93
C PRO A 4 0.96 -95.08 -108.16
N SER A 5 1.21 -95.54 -106.93
CA SER A 5 0.21 -96.11 -106.00
C SER A 5 0.66 -95.96 -104.53
N PRO A 6 -0.25 -95.93 -103.52
CA PRO A 6 -1.51 -95.16 -103.51
C PRO A 6 -1.89 -94.53 -102.12
N GLY A 7 -2.59 -93.37 -102.15
CA GLY A 7 -3.44 -92.87 -101.04
C GLY A 7 -2.75 -92.10 -99.90
N ALA A 8 -2.71 -90.76 -99.84
CA ALA A 8 -3.40 -89.70 -100.58
C ALA A 8 -4.92 -89.56 -100.34
N TYR A 9 -5.30 -88.71 -99.37
CA TYR A 9 -6.49 -87.85 -99.42
C TYR A 9 -6.20 -86.53 -98.69
N ASP A 10 -5.86 -85.49 -99.45
CA ASP A 10 -6.18 -84.09 -99.10
C ASP A 10 -7.28 -83.67 -100.08
N VAL A 11 -8.36 -83.10 -99.58
CA VAL A 11 -9.52 -82.68 -100.38
C VAL A 11 -9.72 -81.18 -100.21
N LYS A 12 -9.22 -80.43 -101.19
CA LYS A 12 -9.54 -79.01 -101.35
C LYS A 12 -10.68 -78.83 -102.34
N THR A 13 -11.76 -78.19 -101.92
CA THR A 13 -12.53 -77.21 -102.71
C THR A 13 -13.43 -76.37 -101.81
N SER A 14 -13.21 -75.05 -101.83
CA SER A 14 -14.23 -73.96 -101.90
C SER A 14 -15.35 -73.90 -100.84
N GLU A 15 -15.93 -72.75 -100.44
CA GLU A 15 -15.79 -71.29 -100.65
C GLU A 15 -16.61 -70.69 -99.47
N VAL A 16 -16.29 -69.58 -98.80
CA VAL A 16 -16.68 -68.19 -99.14
C VAL A 16 -16.22 -67.26 -98.00
N LEU A 17 -15.68 -66.11 -98.38
CA LEU A 17 -15.57 -64.81 -97.68
C LEU A 17 -16.36 -64.57 -96.37
N LYS A 18 -15.68 -64.02 -95.34
CA LYS A 18 -15.79 -62.59 -94.93
C LYS A 18 -14.89 -62.20 -93.74
N GLY A 19 -14.49 -60.93 -93.74
CA GLY A 19 -13.64 -60.29 -92.71
C GLY A 19 -14.41 -59.62 -91.55
N PRO A 20 -13.73 -58.79 -90.74
CA PRO A 20 -14.12 -58.47 -89.36
C PRO A 20 -14.95 -57.18 -89.21
N VAL A 21 -15.67 -57.04 -88.09
CA VAL A 21 -16.33 -55.78 -87.68
C VAL A 21 -16.27 -55.58 -86.16
N SER A 22 -16.22 -54.31 -85.75
CA SER A 22 -16.01 -53.80 -84.38
C SER A 22 -17.23 -53.05 -83.80
N PHE A 23 -17.16 -52.74 -82.51
CA PHE A 23 -17.84 -51.62 -81.81
C PHE A 23 -19.40 -51.53 -81.69
N GLN A 24 -19.85 -51.56 -80.42
CA GLN A 24 -20.58 -50.45 -79.74
C GLN A 24 -22.13 -50.25 -79.86
N LYS A 25 -22.73 -49.87 -78.71
CA LYS A 25 -23.95 -49.05 -78.47
C LYS A 25 -25.38 -49.67 -78.40
N SER A 26 -25.91 -49.69 -77.16
CA SER A 26 -27.03 -48.83 -76.65
C SER A 26 -28.53 -49.24 -76.69
N GLN A 27 -29.23 -48.83 -75.60
CA GLN A 27 -30.70 -48.58 -75.45
C GLN A 27 -31.64 -49.82 -75.55
N ARG A 28 -32.90 -49.88 -75.04
CA ARG A 28 -33.83 -48.88 -74.46
C ARG A 28 -34.97 -49.59 -73.66
N PHE A 29 -35.22 -49.25 -72.37
CA PHE A 29 -36.53 -49.23 -71.63
C PHE A 29 -37.49 -50.49 -71.67
N GLN A 30 -38.59 -50.69 -70.90
CA GLN A 30 -39.45 -49.83 -70.05
C GLN A 30 -40.39 -50.60 -69.05
N LYS A 31 -40.55 -50.10 -67.78
CA LYS A 31 -41.77 -50.03 -66.88
C LYS A 31 -42.60 -51.31 -66.52
N GLN A 32 -43.46 -51.36 -65.46
CA GLN A 32 -44.17 -50.32 -64.67
C GLN A 32 -44.65 -50.78 -63.24
N LYS A 33 -44.83 -49.81 -62.30
CA LYS A 33 -45.71 -49.65 -61.07
C LYS A 33 -46.51 -50.85 -60.46
N ALA A 34 -46.95 -50.87 -59.18
CA ALA A 34 -47.27 -49.80 -58.19
C ALA A 34 -47.27 -50.25 -56.69
N GLU A 35 -47.23 -49.28 -55.76
CA GLU A 35 -47.95 -49.18 -54.45
C GLU A 35 -47.76 -50.23 -53.30
N SER A 36 -47.75 -49.91 -52.00
CA SER A 36 -47.85 -48.61 -51.26
C SER A 36 -47.50 -48.70 -49.75
N GLN A 37 -47.42 -47.53 -49.07
CA GLN A 37 -47.41 -47.26 -47.61
C GLN A 37 -46.10 -47.55 -46.81
N GLN A 38 -45.63 -46.71 -45.86
CA GLN A 38 -46.09 -45.39 -45.36
C GLN A 38 -44.93 -44.60 -44.67
N ASN A 39 -44.82 -43.27 -44.94
CA ASN A 39 -44.73 -42.12 -43.99
C ASN A 39 -43.68 -42.09 -42.82
N LEU A 40 -43.03 -40.96 -42.42
CA LEU A 40 -43.24 -39.50 -42.62
C LEU A 40 -41.97 -38.64 -42.23
N ASN A 41 -41.73 -37.50 -42.92
CA ASN A 41 -41.21 -36.17 -42.45
C ASN A 41 -39.85 -35.98 -41.69
N VAL A 42 -39.09 -34.85 -41.76
CA VAL A 42 -39.12 -33.59 -42.58
C VAL A 42 -37.77 -32.82 -42.49
N ASP A 43 -37.42 -32.04 -43.55
CA ASP A 43 -36.54 -30.85 -43.76
C ASP A 43 -35.27 -30.56 -42.88
N LYS A 44 -34.12 -30.02 -43.36
CA LYS A 44 -33.81 -28.79 -44.17
C LYS A 44 -34.24 -27.47 -43.48
N GLU A 45 -33.57 -26.32 -43.54
CA GLU A 45 -32.25 -25.83 -44.04
C GLU A 45 -32.12 -24.34 -43.60
N THR A 46 -30.93 -23.71 -43.60
CA THR A 46 -30.70 -22.24 -43.35
C THR A 46 -31.04 -21.73 -41.91
N THR A 47 -30.53 -20.60 -41.36
CA THR A 47 -30.03 -19.32 -41.91
C THR A 47 -29.11 -18.56 -40.92
N LEU A 48 -28.29 -17.61 -41.40
CA LEU A 48 -27.66 -16.54 -40.59
C LEU A 48 -28.70 -15.53 -40.07
N PRO A 49 -28.36 -14.71 -39.05
CA PRO A 49 -28.42 -13.25 -39.31
C PRO A 49 -27.32 -12.39 -38.64
N VAL A 50 -27.34 -11.09 -38.97
CA VAL A 50 -26.38 -10.01 -38.66
C VAL A 50 -27.00 -8.96 -37.71
N SER A 51 -26.17 -8.09 -37.10
CA SER A 51 -26.52 -6.89 -36.29
C SER A 51 -26.79 -7.21 -34.80
N ALA A 52 -26.31 -6.50 -33.78
CA ALA A 52 -26.17 -5.05 -33.53
C ALA A 52 -25.17 -4.81 -32.34
N ARG A 53 -24.64 -3.64 -31.95
CA ARG A 53 -24.53 -2.25 -32.49
C ARG A 53 -23.56 -1.44 -31.57
N LYS A 54 -22.90 -0.38 -32.08
CA LYS A 54 -22.02 0.55 -31.31
C LYS A 54 -22.72 1.22 -30.11
N VAL A 55 -22.01 1.42 -29.00
CA VAL A 55 -22.25 2.49 -28.00
C VAL A 55 -20.92 3.20 -27.69
N LYS A 56 -20.97 4.52 -27.43
CA LYS A 56 -19.80 5.37 -27.14
C LYS A 56 -20.19 6.49 -26.14
N THR A 57 -19.19 6.99 -25.41
CA THR A 57 -19.05 8.30 -24.73
C THR A 57 -19.68 8.62 -23.36
N SER A 58 -18.87 9.35 -22.57
CA SER A 58 -19.10 10.12 -21.32
C SER A 58 -19.33 9.35 -20.00
N GLY A 59 -18.79 9.74 -18.84
CA GLY A 59 -17.73 10.73 -18.55
C GLY A 59 -17.98 11.57 -17.28
N LEU A 60 -17.20 11.35 -16.20
CA LEU A 60 -17.07 12.07 -14.91
C LEU A 60 -15.96 11.32 -14.11
N LYS A 61 -15.10 11.88 -13.24
CA LYS A 61 -14.67 13.26 -12.90
C LYS A 61 -13.23 13.14 -12.29
N LYS A 62 -12.47 14.24 -12.21
CA LYS A 62 -11.09 14.26 -11.65
C LYS A 62 -11.08 14.36 -10.12
N GLU A 63 -10.21 13.59 -9.46
CA GLU A 63 -9.42 13.86 -8.23
C GLU A 63 -8.63 12.57 -7.90
N SER A 64 -7.41 12.54 -7.34
CA SER A 64 -6.36 13.54 -7.14
C SER A 64 -4.99 12.82 -7.17
N GLN A 65 -3.87 13.51 -7.42
CA GLN A 65 -2.57 12.84 -7.61
C GLN A 65 -1.94 12.30 -6.31
N LYS A 66 -1.59 11.01 -6.31
CA LYS A 66 -0.28 10.49 -5.86
C LYS A 66 -0.04 9.10 -6.49
N ASN A 67 1.23 8.71 -6.61
CA ASN A 67 1.71 7.42 -7.15
C ASN A 67 1.73 7.25 -8.70
N ASP A 68 2.20 8.28 -9.40
CA ASP A 68 2.55 8.21 -10.85
C ASP A 68 3.68 7.20 -11.17
N LYS A 69 4.50 6.81 -10.18
CA LYS A 69 5.50 5.73 -10.33
C LYS A 69 4.83 4.35 -10.43
N ASP A 70 3.90 4.06 -9.53
CA ASP A 70 3.25 2.75 -9.44
C ASP A 70 2.35 2.51 -10.66
N LEU A 71 1.63 3.55 -11.11
CA LEU A 71 0.90 3.52 -12.38
C LEU A 71 1.83 3.21 -13.58
N LYS A 72 3.03 3.78 -13.63
CA LYS A 72 4.01 3.49 -14.70
C LYS A 72 4.67 2.12 -14.58
N MET A 73 4.74 1.55 -13.38
CA MET A 73 5.17 0.15 -13.19
C MET A 73 4.07 -0.79 -13.67
N LEU A 74 2.82 -0.56 -13.26
CA LEU A 74 1.66 -1.32 -13.71
C LEU A 74 1.49 -1.24 -15.25
N GLU A 75 1.68 -0.07 -15.86
CA GLU A 75 1.60 0.12 -17.32
C GLU A 75 2.81 -0.49 -18.08
N LYS A 76 3.91 -0.81 -17.41
CA LYS A 76 5.01 -1.62 -17.96
C LYS A 76 4.70 -3.11 -17.82
N GLU A 77 4.22 -3.53 -16.66
CA GLU A 77 3.87 -4.92 -16.37
C GLU A 77 2.72 -5.41 -17.25
N ILE A 78 1.66 -4.60 -17.41
CA ILE A 78 0.60 -4.84 -18.40
C ILE A 78 1.16 -4.94 -19.83
N ARG A 79 2.18 -4.15 -20.19
CA ARG A 79 2.83 -4.25 -21.51
C ARG A 79 3.64 -5.54 -21.68
N ILE A 80 4.31 -6.00 -20.64
CA ILE A 80 5.05 -7.26 -20.63
C ILE A 80 4.06 -8.43 -20.72
N LEU A 81 3.04 -8.47 -19.87
CA LEU A 81 2.00 -9.50 -19.88
C LEU A 81 1.23 -9.56 -21.22
N VAL A 82 1.01 -8.42 -21.89
CA VAL A 82 0.43 -8.39 -23.25
C VAL A 82 1.41 -8.91 -24.31
N GLN A 83 2.73 -8.67 -24.17
CA GLN A 83 3.74 -9.28 -25.05
C GLN A 83 3.88 -10.78 -24.83
N GLU A 84 3.86 -11.24 -23.57
CA GLU A 84 3.91 -12.65 -23.19
C GLU A 84 2.66 -13.39 -23.66
N ARG A 85 1.45 -12.83 -23.46
CA ARG A 85 0.22 -13.39 -24.04
C ARG A 85 0.33 -13.44 -25.56
N GLY A 86 0.79 -12.36 -26.20
CA GLY A 86 1.04 -12.35 -27.65
C GLY A 86 2.16 -13.28 -28.13
N ALA A 87 2.97 -13.86 -27.25
CA ALA A 87 3.94 -14.92 -27.55
C ALA A 87 3.33 -16.31 -27.32
N GLN A 88 2.52 -16.48 -26.27
CA GLN A 88 1.72 -17.68 -26.02
C GLN A 88 0.68 -17.91 -27.13
N ASP A 89 -0.07 -16.87 -27.52
CA ASP A 89 -1.06 -16.89 -28.61
C ASP A 89 -0.41 -17.39 -29.93
N ARG A 90 0.82 -16.95 -30.23
CA ARG A 90 1.59 -17.43 -31.39
C ARG A 90 2.05 -18.88 -31.24
N ARG A 91 2.54 -19.27 -30.07
CA ARG A 91 2.95 -20.66 -29.79
C ARG A 91 1.76 -21.63 -29.84
N ILE A 92 0.56 -21.18 -29.49
CA ILE A 92 -0.68 -21.93 -29.64
C ILE A 92 -1.01 -22.11 -31.14
N GLN A 93 -0.96 -21.04 -31.94
CA GLN A 93 -1.17 -21.13 -33.39
C GLN A 93 -0.16 -22.04 -34.10
N ASP A 94 1.11 -22.00 -33.71
CA ASP A 94 2.15 -22.90 -34.26
C ASP A 94 1.85 -24.38 -33.94
N LEU A 95 1.38 -24.66 -32.71
CA LEU A 95 0.98 -26.02 -32.29
C LEU A 95 -0.33 -26.48 -32.99
N GLU A 96 -1.32 -25.59 -33.15
CA GLU A 96 -2.55 -25.86 -33.89
C GLU A 96 -2.25 -26.23 -35.36
N ALA A 97 -1.34 -25.48 -36.01
CA ALA A 97 -0.90 -25.76 -37.37
C ALA A 97 -0.08 -27.07 -37.48
N GLU A 98 0.68 -27.44 -36.45
CA GLU A 98 1.39 -28.73 -36.40
C GLU A 98 0.41 -29.90 -36.20
N VAL A 99 -0.64 -29.73 -35.39
CA VAL A 99 -1.74 -30.70 -35.25
C VAL A 99 -2.49 -30.88 -36.58
N GLU A 100 -2.91 -29.80 -37.25
CA GLU A 100 -3.59 -29.88 -38.55
C GLU A 100 -2.73 -30.61 -39.61
N LYS A 101 -1.42 -30.36 -39.59
CA LYS A 101 -0.43 -31.05 -40.44
C LYS A 101 -0.27 -32.53 -40.09
N MET A 102 -0.37 -32.91 -38.82
CA MET A 102 -0.36 -34.31 -38.38
C MET A 102 -1.66 -35.02 -38.73
N GLU A 103 -2.82 -34.37 -38.57
CA GLU A 103 -4.13 -34.90 -38.99
C GLU A 103 -4.18 -35.10 -40.51
N ALA A 104 -3.62 -34.19 -41.31
CA ALA A 104 -3.51 -34.36 -42.76
C ALA A 104 -2.66 -35.60 -43.13
N LYS A 105 -1.54 -35.84 -42.44
CA LYS A 105 -0.71 -37.05 -42.62
C LYS A 105 -1.45 -38.32 -42.21
N LEU A 106 -2.15 -38.29 -41.06
CA LEU A 106 -2.94 -39.43 -40.58
C LEU A 106 -4.04 -39.79 -41.59
N ASN A 107 -4.76 -38.79 -42.10
CA ASN A 107 -5.78 -38.97 -43.13
C ASN A 107 -5.21 -39.54 -44.45
N ALA A 108 -3.99 -39.16 -44.84
CA ALA A 108 -3.30 -39.75 -45.99
C ALA A 108 -2.97 -41.24 -45.74
N ALA A 109 -2.38 -41.57 -44.59
CA ALA A 109 -2.05 -42.95 -44.20
C ALA A 109 -3.30 -43.84 -44.06
N VAL A 110 -4.43 -43.28 -43.58
CA VAL A 110 -5.71 -43.99 -43.53
C VAL A 110 -6.21 -44.31 -44.95
N ARG A 111 -6.15 -43.36 -45.90
CA ARG A 111 -6.53 -43.61 -47.31
C ARG A 111 -5.65 -44.68 -47.95
N GLU A 112 -4.34 -44.62 -47.71
CA GLU A 112 -3.39 -45.63 -48.19
C GLU A 112 -3.70 -47.02 -47.61
N LYS A 113 -3.91 -47.13 -46.30
CA LYS A 113 -4.36 -48.36 -45.63
C LYS A 113 -5.66 -48.91 -46.23
N THR A 114 -6.65 -48.06 -46.51
CA THR A 114 -7.89 -48.49 -47.18
C THR A 114 -7.63 -49.02 -48.59
N SER A 115 -6.72 -48.40 -49.35
CA SER A 115 -6.35 -48.89 -50.69
C SER A 115 -5.62 -50.23 -50.67
N LEU A 116 -4.70 -50.43 -49.72
CA LEU A 116 -3.99 -51.70 -49.53
C LEU A 116 -4.95 -52.82 -49.06
N SER A 117 -5.90 -52.50 -48.19
CA SER A 117 -6.95 -53.44 -47.77
C SER A 117 -7.83 -53.90 -48.94
N ALA A 118 -8.18 -53.00 -49.86
CA ALA A 118 -8.90 -53.35 -51.08
C ALA A 118 -8.06 -54.23 -52.03
N SER A 119 -6.74 -53.99 -52.10
CA SER A 119 -5.81 -54.84 -52.86
C SER A 119 -5.71 -56.26 -52.28
N ASN A 120 -5.59 -56.40 -50.96
CA ASN A 120 -5.59 -57.71 -50.29
C ASN A 120 -6.88 -58.49 -50.57
N ALA A 121 -8.06 -57.86 -50.46
CA ALA A 121 -9.33 -58.51 -50.78
C ALA A 121 -9.42 -59.00 -52.25
N SER A 122 -8.74 -58.32 -53.17
CA SER A 122 -8.62 -58.76 -54.57
C SER A 122 -7.68 -59.97 -54.72
N LEU A 123 -6.55 -59.98 -54.02
CA LEU A 123 -5.58 -61.08 -54.03
C LEU A 123 -6.15 -62.35 -53.36
N GLU A 124 -6.84 -62.22 -52.24
CA GLU A 124 -7.56 -63.33 -51.58
C GLU A 124 -8.57 -63.99 -52.54
N LYS A 125 -9.29 -63.19 -53.33
CA LYS A 125 -10.22 -63.71 -54.34
C LYS A 125 -9.52 -64.50 -55.45
N GLN A 126 -8.37 -64.04 -55.93
CA GLN A 126 -7.56 -64.78 -56.92
C GLN A 126 -7.01 -66.09 -56.34
N LEU A 127 -6.63 -66.10 -55.07
CA LEU A 127 -6.14 -67.29 -54.36
C LEU A 127 -7.24 -68.36 -54.24
N ILE A 128 -8.48 -67.96 -53.98
CA ILE A 128 -9.66 -68.84 -53.97
C ILE A 128 -9.96 -69.41 -55.37
N GLU A 129 -9.83 -68.62 -56.44
CA GLU A 129 -9.99 -69.10 -57.82
C GLU A 129 -8.89 -70.09 -58.22
N LEU A 130 -7.62 -69.80 -57.93
CA LEU A 130 -6.51 -70.72 -58.16
C LEU A 130 -6.69 -72.04 -57.42
N THR A 131 -7.11 -71.99 -56.14
CA THR A 131 -7.40 -73.19 -55.34
C THR A 131 -8.46 -74.07 -56.00
N ARG A 132 -9.57 -73.48 -56.47
CA ARG A 132 -10.60 -74.22 -57.23
C ARG A 132 -10.09 -74.82 -58.53
N THR A 133 -9.24 -74.14 -59.29
CA THR A 133 -8.66 -74.70 -60.52
C THR A 133 -7.70 -75.86 -60.23
N ASN A 134 -6.98 -75.82 -59.11
CA ASN A 134 -6.06 -76.88 -58.70
C ASN A 134 -6.81 -78.12 -58.20
N GLU A 135 -7.93 -77.94 -57.48
CA GLU A 135 -8.87 -79.03 -57.15
C GLU A 135 -9.50 -79.65 -58.41
N LEU A 136 -9.91 -78.83 -59.39
CA LEU A 136 -10.45 -79.31 -60.67
C LEU A 136 -9.43 -80.12 -61.49
N LEU A 137 -8.15 -79.73 -61.46
CA LEU A 137 -7.08 -80.47 -62.14
C LEU A 137 -6.74 -81.78 -61.42
N LYS A 138 -6.70 -81.79 -60.08
CA LYS A 138 -6.55 -83.03 -59.29
C LYS A 138 -7.70 -84.02 -59.54
N SER A 139 -8.92 -83.52 -59.75
CA SER A 139 -10.09 -84.35 -60.08
C SER A 139 -10.06 -85.01 -61.47
N LYS A 140 -9.07 -84.71 -62.32
CA LYS A 140 -9.00 -85.23 -63.72
C LYS A 140 -7.91 -86.28 -63.99
N PHE A 141 -7.12 -86.69 -62.99
CA PHE A 141 -5.93 -87.52 -63.21
C PHE A 141 -5.83 -88.79 -62.33
N SER A 142 -6.93 -89.53 -62.18
CA SER A 142 -6.93 -90.81 -61.44
C SER A 142 -7.91 -91.86 -62.02
N GLU A 143 -7.51 -92.58 -63.08
CA GLU A 143 -7.58 -94.07 -63.23
C GLU A 143 -7.27 -94.60 -64.67
N ASP A 144 -6.10 -95.26 -64.79
CA ASP A 144 -5.78 -96.59 -65.37
C ASP A 144 -5.83 -97.04 -66.88
N ASN A 145 -4.63 -97.42 -67.39
CA ASN A 145 -4.17 -98.69 -68.03
C ASN A 145 -4.18 -99.15 -69.53
N ASN A 146 -3.03 -99.82 -69.85
CA ASN A 146 -2.78 -101.07 -70.62
C ASN A 146 -2.56 -101.19 -72.16
N GLN A 147 -1.27 -101.36 -72.53
CA GLN A 147 -0.64 -102.52 -73.22
C GLN A 147 -1.45 -103.36 -74.26
N LYS A 148 -1.19 -103.21 -75.59
CA LYS A 148 -1.70 -104.16 -76.61
C LYS A 148 -1.08 -104.25 -78.05
N ASN A 149 0.11 -103.69 -78.35
CA ASN A 149 0.61 -103.55 -79.75
C ASN A 149 1.91 -104.33 -80.13
N LEU A 150 2.09 -105.60 -79.71
CA LEU A 150 3.36 -106.36 -79.91
C LEU A 150 3.27 -107.72 -80.67
N ARG A 151 2.25 -107.99 -81.51
CA ARG A 151 2.07 -109.36 -82.08
C ARG A 151 1.68 -109.51 -83.57
N ILE A 152 1.67 -108.46 -84.39
CA ILE A 152 1.10 -108.55 -85.77
C ILE A 152 2.15 -108.60 -86.91
N LEU A 153 3.39 -108.15 -86.74
CA LEU A 153 4.34 -107.98 -87.86
C LEU A 153 5.25 -109.18 -88.23
N SER A 154 5.28 -110.26 -87.45
CA SER A 154 6.37 -111.26 -87.55
C SER A 154 6.10 -112.51 -88.42
N LEU A 155 5.00 -112.57 -89.20
CA LEU A 155 4.52 -113.84 -89.79
C LEU A 155 4.69 -114.02 -91.31
N GLU A 156 5.13 -113.00 -92.08
CA GLU A 156 5.05 -113.05 -93.56
C GLU A 156 6.31 -113.50 -94.31
N LEU A 157 7.50 -113.52 -93.70
CA LEU A 157 8.78 -113.70 -94.44
C LEU A 157 9.22 -115.14 -94.75
N MET A 158 8.52 -116.19 -94.26
CA MET A 158 9.08 -117.55 -94.20
C MET A 158 8.85 -118.46 -95.43
N LYS A 159 8.09 -118.05 -96.46
CA LYS A 159 7.46 -119.01 -97.41
C LYS A 159 8.14 -119.28 -98.77
N LEU A 160 9.24 -118.63 -99.15
CA LEU A 160 9.59 -118.50 -100.59
C LEU A 160 10.77 -119.29 -101.20
N ARG A 161 11.59 -120.08 -100.47
CA ARG A 161 12.90 -120.55 -101.02
C ARG A 161 13.11 -122.06 -101.32
N ASN A 162 12.20 -122.96 -100.95
CA ASN A 162 12.40 -124.42 -101.11
C ASN A 162 12.10 -124.95 -102.54
N LYS A 163 12.88 -124.56 -103.57
CA LYS A 163 12.57 -124.94 -104.97
C LYS A 163 13.73 -125.29 -105.92
N ARG A 164 14.98 -125.44 -105.45
CA ARG A 164 16.20 -125.52 -106.32
C ARG A 164 16.88 -126.91 -106.44
N GLU A 165 16.53 -127.89 -105.62
CA GLU A 165 17.47 -128.95 -105.22
C GLU A 165 17.60 -130.21 -106.12
N THR A 166 16.75 -130.40 -107.14
CA THR A 166 16.48 -131.75 -107.69
C THR A 166 17.25 -132.21 -108.95
N LYS A 167 18.22 -131.46 -109.52
CA LYS A 167 18.46 -131.56 -110.99
C LYS A 167 19.76 -132.14 -111.59
N MET A 168 20.77 -132.67 -110.86
CA MET A 168 22.06 -132.99 -111.54
C MET A 168 22.88 -134.22 -111.10
N ARG A 169 22.24 -135.32 -110.68
CA ARG A 169 22.91 -136.59 -110.29
C ARG A 169 23.44 -137.48 -111.45
N SER A 170 23.57 -137.02 -112.70
CA SER A 170 23.57 -137.93 -113.87
C SER A 170 24.89 -138.14 -114.66
N MET A 171 26.08 -137.77 -114.16
CA MET A 171 27.32 -137.81 -114.97
C MET A 171 28.48 -138.66 -114.37
N MET A 172 28.18 -139.57 -113.43
CA MET A 172 29.17 -140.25 -112.58
C MET A 172 30.01 -141.40 -113.20
N ALA A 173 29.74 -141.88 -114.42
CA ALA A 173 29.95 -143.31 -114.71
C ALA A 173 30.81 -143.69 -115.94
N LYS A 174 31.91 -142.99 -116.28
CA LYS A 174 32.72 -143.37 -117.47
C LYS A 174 34.25 -143.28 -117.44
N GLN A 175 34.93 -143.00 -116.32
CA GLN A 175 36.41 -143.05 -116.32
C GLN A 175 37.09 -143.56 -115.04
N GLU A 176 36.50 -144.59 -114.44
CA GLU A 176 37.06 -145.42 -113.35
C GLU A 176 38.40 -146.11 -113.70
N GLY A 177 38.96 -145.89 -114.90
CA GLY A 177 40.28 -146.37 -115.31
C GLY A 177 41.47 -145.55 -114.76
N MET A 178 41.25 -144.33 -114.24
CA MET A 178 42.28 -143.56 -113.53
C MET A 178 42.25 -143.76 -112.00
N GLU A 179 41.23 -144.46 -111.50
CA GLU A 179 40.88 -144.62 -110.07
C GLU A 179 42.05 -145.12 -109.20
N VAL A 180 42.83 -146.08 -109.70
CA VAL A 180 43.86 -146.78 -108.90
C VAL A 180 45.10 -145.91 -108.63
N LYS A 181 45.33 -144.82 -109.39
CA LYS A 181 46.40 -143.84 -109.07
C LYS A 181 45.91 -142.64 -108.25
N LEU A 182 44.60 -142.43 -108.13
CA LEU A 182 44.02 -141.32 -107.38
C LEU A 182 43.85 -141.63 -105.87
N GLN A 183 43.66 -142.90 -105.51
CA GLN A 183 43.35 -143.33 -104.14
C GLN A 183 44.43 -142.99 -103.09
N LEU A 184 45.71 -142.87 -103.48
CA LEU A 184 46.78 -142.49 -102.54
C LEU A 184 46.77 -140.97 -102.25
N THR A 185 46.40 -140.14 -103.23
CA THR A 185 46.34 -138.67 -103.07
C THR A 185 45.05 -138.19 -102.42
N GLN A 186 43.94 -138.91 -102.61
CA GLN A 186 42.64 -138.60 -102.01
C GLN A 186 42.70 -138.60 -100.47
N LYS A 187 43.47 -139.53 -99.88
CA LYS A 187 43.52 -139.72 -98.42
C LYS A 187 44.17 -138.54 -97.68
N ASN A 188 45.22 -137.95 -98.26
CA ASN A 188 45.94 -136.82 -97.65
C ASN A 188 45.15 -135.50 -97.70
N LEU A 189 44.20 -135.35 -98.65
CA LEU A 189 43.40 -134.14 -98.77
C LEU A 189 42.34 -134.05 -97.66
N VAL A 190 41.69 -135.16 -97.31
CA VAL A 190 40.62 -135.19 -96.29
C VAL A 190 41.13 -134.78 -94.91
N GLU A 191 42.29 -135.29 -94.47
CA GLU A 191 42.91 -134.89 -93.18
C GLU A 191 43.31 -133.40 -93.13
N SER A 192 43.59 -132.79 -94.29
CA SER A 192 43.87 -131.34 -94.37
C SER A 192 42.59 -130.50 -94.27
N GLN A 193 41.47 -131.01 -94.81
CA GLN A 193 40.18 -130.33 -94.79
C GLN A 193 39.60 -130.23 -93.36
N GLU A 194 39.71 -131.28 -92.55
CA GLU A 194 39.22 -131.26 -91.15
C GLU A 194 39.98 -130.26 -90.26
N LYS A 195 41.28 -130.08 -90.49
CA LYS A 195 42.09 -129.08 -89.76
C LYS A 195 41.67 -127.64 -90.11
N ILE A 196 41.28 -127.36 -91.35
CA ILE A 196 40.79 -126.05 -91.77
C ILE A 196 39.48 -125.72 -91.03
N VAL A 197 38.52 -126.65 -91.01
CA VAL A 197 37.23 -126.44 -90.31
C VAL A 197 37.43 -126.20 -88.80
N GLN A 198 38.37 -126.90 -88.15
CA GLN A 198 38.71 -126.63 -86.74
C GLN A 198 39.37 -125.25 -86.53
N LEU A 199 40.18 -124.77 -87.47
CA LEU A 199 40.81 -123.45 -87.38
C LEU A 199 39.80 -122.32 -87.64
N GLU A 200 38.92 -122.47 -88.62
CA GLU A 200 37.82 -121.53 -88.90
C GLU A 200 36.88 -121.40 -87.70
N GLY A 201 36.50 -122.52 -87.06
CA GLY A 201 35.70 -122.52 -85.85
C GLY A 201 36.34 -121.76 -84.68
N LYS A 202 37.66 -121.89 -84.51
CA LYS A 202 38.41 -121.11 -83.49
C LYS A 202 38.51 -119.63 -83.85
N LEU A 203 38.66 -119.30 -85.13
CA LEU A 203 38.75 -117.91 -85.60
C LEU A 203 37.44 -117.17 -85.34
N VAL A 204 36.28 -117.81 -85.59
CA VAL A 204 34.96 -117.25 -85.28
C VAL A 204 34.74 -117.08 -83.77
N SER A 205 35.19 -118.01 -82.93
CA SER A 205 35.11 -117.84 -81.46
C SER A 205 35.94 -116.66 -80.98
N ILE A 206 37.20 -116.53 -81.44
CA ILE A 206 38.10 -115.41 -81.08
C ILE A 206 37.55 -114.08 -81.60
N GLU A 207 36.98 -114.04 -82.81
CA GLU A 207 36.40 -112.83 -83.37
C GLU A 207 35.13 -112.41 -82.62
N LYS A 208 34.32 -113.38 -82.14
CA LYS A 208 33.20 -113.12 -81.25
C LYS A 208 33.65 -112.61 -79.88
N GLU A 209 34.59 -113.29 -79.21
CA GLU A 209 35.17 -112.85 -77.93
C GLU A 209 35.70 -111.41 -78.04
N LYS A 210 36.39 -111.07 -79.14
CA LYS A 210 36.90 -109.71 -79.40
C LYS A 210 35.81 -108.66 -79.69
N ILE A 211 34.63 -109.08 -80.17
CA ILE A 211 33.47 -108.18 -80.31
C ILE A 211 32.79 -107.99 -78.95
N ASP A 212 32.65 -109.06 -78.18
CA ASP A 212 32.08 -109.02 -76.82
C ASP A 212 32.97 -108.15 -75.89
N GLU A 213 34.30 -108.33 -75.90
CA GLU A 213 35.30 -107.47 -75.22
C GLU A 213 35.21 -105.99 -75.64
N LYS A 214 34.99 -105.72 -76.94
CA LYS A 214 34.75 -104.35 -77.42
C LYS A 214 33.47 -103.75 -76.85
N SER A 215 32.39 -104.53 -76.78
CA SER A 215 31.13 -104.07 -76.20
C SER A 215 31.23 -103.85 -74.68
N GLU A 216 32.10 -104.58 -73.99
CA GLU A 216 32.36 -104.40 -72.56
C GLU A 216 33.27 -103.19 -72.30
N THR A 217 34.30 -102.98 -73.12
CA THR A 217 35.16 -101.80 -73.03
C THR A 217 34.43 -100.50 -73.40
N GLU A 218 33.47 -100.54 -74.33
CA GLU A 218 32.61 -99.40 -74.68
C GLU A 218 31.67 -99.03 -73.52
N LYS A 219 31.02 -100.01 -72.87
CA LYS A 219 30.23 -99.79 -71.64
C LYS A 219 31.08 -99.27 -70.48
N LEU A 220 32.33 -99.74 -70.35
CA LEU A 220 33.27 -99.24 -69.35
C LEU A 220 33.62 -97.77 -69.60
N LEU A 221 33.77 -97.34 -70.85
CA LEU A 221 33.97 -95.93 -71.18
C LEU A 221 32.73 -95.09 -70.88
N GLU A 222 31.53 -95.58 -71.21
CA GLU A 222 30.26 -94.92 -70.88
C GLU A 222 30.11 -94.73 -69.36
N TYR A 223 30.38 -95.77 -68.55
CA TYR A 223 30.40 -95.63 -67.09
C TYR A 223 31.50 -94.68 -66.58
N ILE A 224 32.68 -94.64 -67.20
CA ILE A 224 33.73 -93.67 -66.83
C ILE A 224 33.28 -92.23 -67.14
N GLU A 225 32.60 -91.99 -68.25
CA GLU A 225 32.08 -90.67 -68.62
C GLU A 225 30.91 -90.25 -67.71
N GLU A 226 29.99 -91.16 -67.39
CA GLU A 226 28.93 -90.93 -66.38
C GLU A 226 29.53 -90.62 -64.99
N ILE A 227 30.51 -91.40 -64.53
CA ILE A 227 31.21 -91.15 -63.26
C ILE A 227 31.96 -89.81 -63.30
N SER A 228 32.56 -89.43 -64.43
CA SER A 228 33.25 -88.14 -64.59
C SER A 228 32.25 -86.97 -64.51
N CYS A 229 31.13 -87.04 -65.24
CA CYS A 229 30.08 -86.03 -65.18
C CYS A 229 29.44 -85.94 -63.77
N ALA A 230 29.27 -87.07 -63.09
CA ALA A 230 28.80 -87.10 -61.71
C ALA A 230 29.84 -86.49 -60.74
N SER A 231 31.13 -86.73 -60.97
CA SER A 231 32.23 -86.14 -60.21
C SER A 231 32.28 -84.62 -60.37
N ASP A 232 32.21 -84.11 -61.60
CA ASP A 232 32.15 -82.67 -61.90
C ASP A 232 30.93 -82.00 -61.23
N GLN A 233 29.78 -82.68 -61.25
CA GLN A 233 28.57 -82.20 -60.60
C GLN A 233 28.67 -82.21 -59.06
N VAL A 234 29.37 -83.19 -58.47
CA VAL A 234 29.70 -83.21 -57.04
C VAL A 234 30.70 -82.12 -56.68
N GLU A 235 31.70 -81.85 -57.51
CA GLU A 235 32.68 -80.77 -57.31
C GLU A 235 32.02 -79.39 -57.39
N LYS A 236 31.11 -79.18 -58.34
CA LYS A 236 30.24 -78.01 -58.39
C LYS A 236 29.42 -77.84 -57.11
N TYR A 237 28.76 -78.91 -56.64
CA TYR A 237 27.98 -78.85 -55.40
C TYR A 237 28.86 -78.55 -54.16
N LYS A 238 30.10 -79.05 -54.10
CA LYS A 238 31.05 -78.67 -53.03
C LYS A 238 31.36 -77.17 -53.05
N LEU A 239 31.54 -76.59 -54.24
CA LEU A 239 31.80 -75.15 -54.40
C LEU A 239 30.57 -74.32 -54.02
N ASP A 240 29.37 -74.72 -54.47
CA ASP A 240 28.10 -74.07 -54.10
C ASP A 240 27.87 -74.14 -52.56
N ILE A 241 28.15 -75.28 -51.93
CA ILE A 241 28.09 -75.44 -50.46
C ILE A 241 29.10 -74.51 -49.76
N ALA A 242 30.36 -74.46 -50.23
CA ALA A 242 31.37 -73.60 -49.65
C ALA A 242 30.99 -72.11 -49.73
N GLN A 243 30.42 -71.67 -50.85
CA GLN A 243 29.92 -70.29 -51.01
C GLN A 243 28.72 -70.01 -50.09
N LEU A 244 27.79 -70.97 -49.93
CA LEU A 244 26.67 -70.84 -49.01
C LEU A 244 27.12 -70.81 -47.54
N GLU A 245 28.15 -71.59 -47.16
CA GLU A 245 28.76 -71.53 -45.84
C GLU A 245 29.45 -70.19 -45.56
N GLU A 246 30.15 -69.62 -46.55
CA GLU A 246 30.76 -68.29 -46.44
C GLU A 246 29.70 -67.21 -46.26
N ASN A 247 28.68 -67.20 -47.13
CA ASN A 247 27.54 -66.28 -47.01
C ASN A 247 26.82 -66.42 -45.66
N LEU A 248 26.70 -67.65 -45.13
CA LEU A 248 26.10 -67.91 -43.82
C LEU A 248 27.00 -67.42 -42.66
N LYS A 249 28.32 -67.53 -42.78
CA LYS A 249 29.28 -66.94 -41.82
C LYS A 249 29.20 -65.41 -41.83
N GLU A 250 29.14 -64.79 -43.01
CA GLU A 250 28.96 -63.33 -43.16
C GLU A 250 27.63 -62.87 -42.53
N LYS A 251 26.51 -63.52 -42.87
CA LYS A 251 25.19 -63.19 -42.31
C LYS A 251 25.12 -63.42 -40.80
N ASN A 252 25.80 -64.43 -40.27
CA ASN A 252 25.93 -64.61 -38.82
C ASN A 252 26.74 -63.48 -38.17
N HIS A 253 27.80 -62.99 -38.81
CA HIS A 253 28.57 -61.84 -38.31
C HIS A 253 27.75 -60.54 -38.33
N GLU A 254 26.99 -60.29 -39.40
CA GLU A 254 26.04 -59.17 -39.51
C GLU A 254 24.97 -59.25 -38.40
N VAL A 255 24.37 -60.42 -38.17
CA VAL A 255 23.41 -60.64 -37.08
C VAL A 255 24.03 -60.40 -35.70
N LEU A 256 25.29 -60.79 -35.48
CA LEU A 256 25.99 -60.51 -34.21
C LEU A 256 26.28 -59.02 -34.03
N SER A 257 26.71 -58.31 -35.08
CA SER A 257 26.94 -56.86 -35.04
C SER A 257 25.64 -56.10 -34.78
N LEU A 258 24.54 -56.46 -35.45
CA LEU A 258 23.21 -55.89 -35.22
C LEU A 258 22.69 -56.18 -33.81
N LYS A 259 22.92 -57.39 -33.26
CA LYS A 259 22.58 -57.70 -31.86
C LYS A 259 23.37 -56.86 -30.87
N GLN A 260 24.68 -56.69 -31.08
CA GLN A 260 25.51 -55.84 -30.23
C GLN A 260 25.03 -54.38 -30.28
N SER A 261 24.78 -53.84 -31.47
CA SER A 261 24.25 -52.48 -31.62
C SER A 261 22.87 -52.32 -30.98
N LEU A 262 22.00 -53.32 -31.06
CA LEU A 262 20.71 -53.31 -30.36
C LEU A 262 20.89 -53.28 -28.83
N GLU A 263 21.79 -54.10 -28.29
CA GLU A 263 22.11 -54.15 -26.86
C GLU A 263 22.70 -52.81 -26.37
N GLU A 264 23.64 -52.23 -27.12
CA GLU A 264 24.19 -50.90 -26.85
C GLU A 264 23.08 -49.83 -26.82
N ASN A 265 22.17 -49.84 -27.80
CA ASN A 265 21.00 -48.96 -27.82
C ASN A 265 20.06 -49.20 -26.62
N ILE A 266 19.82 -50.46 -26.22
CA ILE A 266 19.01 -50.80 -25.03
C ILE A 266 19.65 -50.24 -23.76
N THR A 267 20.98 -50.36 -23.59
CA THR A 267 21.66 -49.80 -22.41
C THR A 267 21.63 -48.27 -22.38
N ILE A 268 21.77 -47.61 -23.53
CA ILE A 268 21.66 -46.14 -23.66
C ILE A 268 20.24 -45.68 -23.31
N LEU A 269 19.21 -46.32 -23.87
CA LEU A 269 17.81 -45.98 -23.58
C LEU A 269 17.45 -46.26 -22.12
N SER A 270 17.93 -47.37 -21.55
CA SER A 270 17.72 -47.69 -20.13
C SER A 270 18.35 -46.65 -19.21
N LYS A 271 19.56 -46.17 -19.54
CA LYS A 271 20.20 -45.06 -18.82
C LYS A 271 19.41 -43.77 -18.96
N GLN A 272 18.95 -43.43 -20.16
CA GLN A 272 18.12 -42.23 -20.37
C GLN A 272 16.80 -42.29 -19.58
N ILE A 273 16.18 -43.47 -19.45
CA ILE A 273 14.98 -43.66 -18.64
C ILE A 273 15.27 -43.40 -17.15
N GLU A 274 16.38 -43.92 -16.61
CA GLU A 274 16.74 -43.69 -15.20
C GLU A 274 17.21 -42.24 -14.93
N ASP A 275 17.92 -41.61 -15.87
CA ASP A 275 18.27 -40.17 -15.85
C ASP A 275 17.02 -39.27 -15.93
N MET A 276 15.95 -39.70 -16.61
CA MET A 276 14.67 -38.98 -16.64
C MET A 276 13.83 -39.23 -15.39
N LYS A 277 13.82 -40.46 -14.87
CA LYS A 277 13.14 -40.84 -13.62
C LYS A 277 13.69 -40.09 -12.41
N SER A 278 15.02 -39.99 -12.28
CA SER A 278 15.67 -39.19 -11.24
C SER A 278 15.35 -37.70 -11.37
N LYS A 279 15.30 -37.12 -12.59
CA LYS A 279 14.84 -35.74 -12.80
C LYS A 279 13.37 -35.55 -12.40
N CYS A 280 12.48 -36.48 -12.72
CA CYS A 280 11.09 -36.42 -12.30
C CYS A 280 10.96 -36.43 -10.78
N GLN A 281 11.72 -37.28 -10.08
CA GLN A 281 11.74 -37.32 -8.62
C GLN A 281 12.20 -35.98 -8.01
N VAL A 282 13.30 -35.41 -8.51
CA VAL A 282 13.78 -34.10 -8.03
C VAL A 282 12.74 -33.00 -8.27
N LEU A 283 12.05 -33.01 -9.42
CA LEU A 283 10.97 -32.06 -9.70
C LEU A 283 9.72 -32.26 -8.81
N GLU A 284 9.44 -33.49 -8.38
CA GLU A 284 8.38 -33.78 -7.41
C GLU A 284 8.76 -33.29 -6.01
N GLU A 285 10.00 -33.50 -5.58
CA GLU A 285 10.56 -32.98 -4.32
C GLU A 285 10.58 -31.44 -4.30
N GLU A 286 11.10 -30.78 -5.36
CA GLU A 286 11.08 -29.32 -5.50
C GLU A 286 9.66 -28.73 -5.48
N LYS A 287 8.70 -29.42 -6.12
CA LYS A 287 7.29 -29.03 -6.13
C LYS A 287 6.68 -29.12 -4.72
N GLU A 288 6.94 -30.20 -3.99
CA GLU A 288 6.42 -30.38 -2.63
C GLU A 288 7.04 -29.36 -1.67
N ASP A 289 8.33 -29.08 -1.78
CA ASP A 289 8.99 -28.00 -1.03
C ASP A 289 8.41 -26.61 -1.33
N LEU A 290 8.03 -26.34 -2.59
CA LEU A 290 7.37 -25.09 -2.96
C LEU A 290 5.94 -25.01 -2.40
N ILE A 291 5.20 -26.13 -2.38
CA ILE A 291 3.88 -26.22 -1.76
C ILE A 291 3.98 -25.95 -0.25
N ASN A 292 4.94 -26.58 0.44
CA ASN A 292 5.12 -26.38 1.88
C ASN A 292 5.58 -24.96 2.21
N ARG A 293 6.56 -24.40 1.46
CA ARG A 293 6.98 -22.99 1.61
C ARG A 293 5.86 -21.99 1.29
N ASN A 294 4.87 -22.34 0.48
CA ASN A 294 3.70 -21.51 0.25
C ASN A 294 2.68 -21.64 1.38
N ARG A 295 2.38 -22.86 1.85
CA ARG A 295 1.54 -23.10 3.03
C ARG A 295 2.07 -22.33 4.25
N GLU A 296 3.36 -22.42 4.54
CA GLU A 296 4.00 -21.68 5.64
C GLU A 296 3.84 -20.16 5.49
N ARG A 297 3.97 -19.61 4.28
CA ARG A 297 3.72 -18.18 4.03
C ARG A 297 2.26 -17.81 4.24
N ASP A 298 1.33 -18.63 3.76
CA ASP A 298 -0.11 -18.40 3.93
C ASP A 298 -0.50 -18.46 5.41
N GLU A 299 0.05 -19.41 6.18
CA GLU A 299 -0.15 -19.52 7.63
C GLU A 299 0.44 -18.30 8.37
N ASN A 300 1.66 -17.89 8.04
CA ASN A 300 2.29 -16.68 8.61
C ASN A 300 1.47 -15.41 8.29
N LEU A 301 1.08 -15.21 7.03
CA LEU A 301 0.25 -14.07 6.61
C LEU A 301 -1.12 -14.08 7.29
N ASN A 302 -1.75 -15.24 7.46
CA ASN A 302 -3.01 -15.35 8.20
C ASN A 302 -2.84 -14.98 9.68
N SER A 303 -1.73 -15.38 10.32
CA SER A 303 -1.41 -15.01 11.71
C SER A 303 -1.15 -13.50 11.86
N GLU A 304 -0.48 -12.87 10.89
CA GLU A 304 -0.26 -11.42 10.86
C GLU A 304 -1.58 -10.67 10.63
N ILE A 305 -2.40 -11.12 9.68
CA ILE A 305 -3.74 -10.55 9.42
C ILE A 305 -4.63 -10.66 10.66
N GLN A 306 -4.57 -11.76 11.42
CA GLN A 306 -5.31 -11.89 12.68
C GLN A 306 -4.77 -10.91 13.74
N SER A 307 -3.45 -10.86 13.94
CA SER A 307 -2.80 -9.93 14.88
C SER A 307 -3.12 -8.46 14.59
N LEU A 308 -3.17 -8.08 13.30
CA LEU A 308 -3.56 -6.75 12.85
C LEU A 308 -5.06 -6.46 13.06
N LYS A 309 -5.94 -7.45 12.88
CA LYS A 309 -7.37 -7.30 13.21
C LYS A 309 -7.58 -7.09 14.70
N GLU A 310 -6.92 -7.87 15.55
CA GLU A 310 -6.99 -7.75 17.01
C GLU A 310 -6.47 -6.37 17.46
N ARG A 311 -5.33 -5.92 16.94
CA ARG A 311 -4.81 -4.56 17.18
C ARG A 311 -5.79 -3.47 16.74
N SER A 312 -6.40 -3.60 15.55
CA SER A 312 -7.37 -2.62 15.05
C SER A 312 -8.66 -2.58 15.87
N ILE A 313 -9.03 -3.66 16.56
CA ILE A 313 -10.15 -3.67 17.51
C ILE A 313 -9.77 -2.92 18.79
N LEU A 314 -8.57 -3.16 19.33
CA LEU A 314 -8.07 -2.46 20.53
C LEU A 314 -7.90 -0.96 20.27
N GLU A 315 -7.29 -0.56 19.16
CA GLU A 315 -7.14 0.86 18.76
C GLU A 315 -8.50 1.58 18.64
N LYS A 316 -9.55 0.89 18.18
CA LYS A 316 -10.91 1.45 18.14
C LYS A 316 -11.51 1.61 19.53
N GLN A 317 -11.32 0.65 20.42
CA GLN A 317 -11.78 0.73 21.81
C GLN A 317 -11.08 1.87 22.55
N GLU A 318 -9.76 2.01 22.41
CA GLU A 318 -9.00 3.13 22.96
C GLU A 318 -9.48 4.48 22.40
N HIS A 319 -9.76 4.56 21.09
CA HIS A 319 -10.32 5.77 20.48
C HIS A 319 -11.71 6.12 21.03
N GLU A 320 -12.59 5.12 21.21
CA GLU A 320 -13.92 5.32 21.82
C GLU A 320 -13.81 5.79 23.27
N GLU A 321 -12.91 5.22 24.07
CA GLU A 321 -12.62 5.69 25.43
C GLU A 321 -12.08 7.13 25.46
N LEU A 322 -11.12 7.45 24.59
CA LEU A 322 -10.56 8.80 24.48
C LEU A 322 -11.63 9.81 24.06
N GLN A 323 -12.51 9.43 23.12
CA GLN A 323 -13.63 10.26 22.70
C GLN A 323 -14.64 10.51 23.85
N GLN A 324 -14.92 9.50 24.69
CA GLN A 324 -15.72 9.69 25.90
C GLN A 324 -15.03 10.62 26.92
N LYS A 325 -13.72 10.47 27.14
CA LYS A 325 -12.94 11.35 28.03
C LYS A 325 -12.91 12.81 27.54
N VAL A 326 -12.82 13.04 26.23
CA VAL A 326 -12.93 14.38 25.63
C VAL A 326 -14.32 14.98 25.91
N LEU A 327 -15.41 14.24 25.68
CA LEU A 327 -16.77 14.74 25.97
C LEU A 327 -16.99 15.06 27.46
N GLN A 328 -16.41 14.27 28.37
CA GLN A 328 -16.42 14.56 29.81
C GLN A 328 -15.64 15.84 30.14
N MET A 329 -14.46 16.02 29.53
CA MET A 329 -13.61 17.20 29.75
C MET A 329 -14.26 18.47 29.17
N ASP A 330 -14.94 18.40 28.03
CA ASP A 330 -15.73 19.50 27.47
C ASP A 330 -16.89 19.89 28.40
N SER A 331 -17.57 18.91 29.02
CA SER A 331 -18.63 19.18 30.01
C SER A 331 -18.09 19.88 31.26
N LEU A 332 -16.93 19.47 31.78
CA LEU A 332 -16.28 20.12 32.92
C LEU A 332 -15.79 21.53 32.57
N LEU A 333 -15.23 21.72 31.37
CA LEU A 333 -14.81 23.03 30.87
C LEU A 333 -16.00 23.98 30.71
N GLN A 334 -17.17 23.48 30.31
CA GLN A 334 -18.39 24.27 30.23
C GLN A 334 -18.88 24.68 31.63
N GLN A 335 -18.85 23.78 32.61
CA GLN A 335 -19.18 24.07 34.00
C GLN A 335 -18.25 25.14 34.60
N GLU A 336 -16.94 25.04 34.38
CA GLU A 336 -15.96 26.06 34.81
C GLU A 336 -16.20 27.42 34.14
N LYS A 337 -16.55 27.46 32.85
CA LYS A 337 -16.93 28.72 32.18
C LYS A 337 -18.17 29.36 32.81
N GLU A 338 -19.17 28.56 33.18
CA GLU A 338 -20.39 29.04 33.83
C GLU A 338 -20.11 29.55 35.26
N LEU A 339 -19.28 28.84 36.03
CA LEU A 339 -18.82 29.28 37.36
C LEU A 339 -18.00 30.58 37.26
N SER A 340 -17.06 30.65 36.33
CA SER A 340 -16.23 31.83 36.07
C SER A 340 -17.07 33.04 35.67
N SER A 341 -18.04 32.85 34.76
CA SER A 341 -19.02 33.88 34.38
C SER A 341 -19.86 34.36 35.58
N GLY A 342 -20.34 33.43 36.42
CA GLY A 342 -21.08 33.76 37.63
C GLY A 342 -20.26 34.50 38.69
N LEU A 343 -18.97 34.16 38.84
CA LEU A 343 -18.04 34.89 39.70
C LEU A 343 -17.73 36.29 39.14
N GLN A 344 -17.53 36.42 37.83
CA GLN A 344 -17.31 37.71 37.18
C GLN A 344 -18.54 38.63 37.30
N GLN A 345 -19.76 38.08 37.17
CA GLN A 345 -20.99 38.83 37.42
C GLN A 345 -21.06 39.33 38.87
N LYS A 346 -20.74 38.49 39.86
CA LYS A 346 -20.68 38.89 41.28
C LYS A 346 -19.61 39.94 41.55
N LEU A 347 -18.46 39.86 40.88
CA LEU A 347 -17.40 40.86 40.99
C LEU A 347 -17.90 42.23 40.48
N CYS A 348 -18.59 42.26 39.33
CA CYS A 348 -19.18 43.48 38.79
C CYS A 348 -20.25 44.08 39.72
N SER A 349 -21.16 43.27 40.28
CA SER A 349 -22.17 43.78 41.22
C SER A 349 -21.52 44.35 42.50
N PHE A 350 -20.49 43.69 43.02
CA PHE A 350 -19.76 44.18 44.20
C PHE A 350 -18.97 45.47 43.89
N GLN A 351 -18.41 45.60 42.68
CA GLN A 351 -17.79 46.84 42.22
C GLN A 351 -18.82 47.98 42.09
N GLU A 352 -20.02 47.71 41.60
CA GLU A 352 -21.11 48.70 41.56
C GLU A 352 -21.56 49.13 42.96
N GLU A 353 -21.70 48.20 43.91
CA GLU A 353 -22.03 48.48 45.30
C GLU A 353 -20.95 49.34 45.98
N MET A 354 -19.68 48.97 45.83
CA MET A 354 -18.53 49.76 46.29
C MET A 354 -18.48 51.18 45.69
N ILE A 355 -18.89 51.35 44.42
CA ILE A 355 -19.00 52.67 43.79
C ILE A 355 -20.16 53.46 44.40
N LYS A 356 -21.34 52.83 44.60
CA LYS A 356 -22.50 53.47 45.24
C LYS A 356 -22.15 53.95 46.65
N GLU A 357 -21.58 53.09 47.49
CA GLU A 357 -21.11 53.47 48.83
C GLU A 357 -20.09 54.61 48.80
N ARG A 358 -19.09 54.54 47.91
CA ARG A 358 -18.12 55.64 47.74
C ARG A 358 -18.81 56.96 47.40
N THR A 359 -19.76 56.96 46.46
CA THR A 359 -20.48 58.20 46.08
C THR A 359 -21.36 58.75 47.21
N VAL A 360 -21.88 57.88 48.10
CA VAL A 360 -22.59 58.32 49.32
C VAL A 360 -21.60 58.97 50.29
N PHE A 361 -20.47 58.32 50.60
CA PHE A 361 -19.46 58.89 51.49
C PHE A 361 -18.83 60.19 50.94
N GLU A 362 -18.59 60.30 49.64
CA GLU A 362 -18.15 61.56 49.00
C GLU A 362 -19.21 62.67 49.14
N GLY A 363 -20.50 62.32 49.08
CA GLY A 363 -21.62 63.23 49.32
C GLY A 363 -21.72 63.69 50.78
N GLU A 364 -21.64 62.76 51.74
CA GLU A 364 -21.64 63.04 53.18
C GLU A 364 -20.42 63.89 53.59
N LEU A 365 -19.22 63.54 53.11
CA LEU A 365 -18.00 64.31 53.34
C LEU A 365 -18.14 65.74 52.81
N LYS A 366 -18.73 65.91 51.63
CA LYS A 366 -18.99 67.25 51.08
C LYS A 366 -19.98 68.04 51.93
N GLN A 367 -21.05 67.41 52.43
CA GLN A 367 -21.99 68.08 53.34
C GLN A 367 -21.31 68.49 54.65
N ALA A 368 -20.47 67.62 55.24
CA ALA A 368 -19.72 67.94 56.45
C ALA A 368 -18.72 69.10 56.24
N LEU A 369 -18.07 69.18 55.08
CA LEU A 369 -17.23 70.32 54.70
C LEU A 369 -18.06 71.60 54.51
N ASP A 370 -19.18 71.53 53.80
CA ASP A 370 -20.11 72.66 53.63
C ASP A 370 -20.70 73.12 54.98
N GLU A 371 -20.81 72.26 55.99
CA GLU A 371 -21.22 72.62 57.36
C GLU A 371 -20.07 73.22 58.17
N LEU A 372 -18.85 72.68 58.04
CA LEU A 372 -17.65 73.22 58.67
C LEU A 372 -17.37 74.66 58.22
N ASP A 373 -17.43 74.93 56.91
CA ASP A 373 -17.29 76.30 56.36
C ASP A 373 -18.33 77.26 56.96
N LYS A 374 -19.59 76.82 57.12
CA LYS A 374 -20.65 77.64 57.75
C LYS A 374 -20.41 77.87 59.24
N LEU A 375 -19.84 76.89 59.94
CA LEU A 375 -19.46 77.04 61.35
C LEU A 375 -18.27 77.99 61.49
N GLN A 376 -17.26 77.87 60.63
CA GLN A 376 -16.09 78.74 60.62
C GLN A 376 -16.45 80.20 60.29
N GLN A 377 -17.39 80.44 59.36
CA GLN A 377 -17.95 81.78 59.12
C GLN A 377 -18.71 82.34 60.34
N LYS A 378 -19.42 81.49 61.09
CA LYS A 378 -20.09 81.91 62.33
C LYS A 378 -19.11 82.16 63.48
N GLU A 379 -18.03 81.39 63.55
CA GLU A 379 -16.93 81.58 64.50
C GLU A 379 -16.23 82.92 64.24
N GLU A 380 -15.88 83.23 62.98
CA GLU A 380 -15.32 84.52 62.59
C GLU A 380 -16.27 85.70 62.91
N GLN A 381 -17.58 85.54 62.68
CA GLN A 381 -18.58 86.53 63.09
C GLN A 381 -18.63 86.71 64.62
N ALA A 382 -18.57 85.63 65.38
CA ALA A 382 -18.57 85.66 66.84
C ALA A 382 -17.27 86.26 67.40
N GLU A 383 -16.12 85.96 66.81
CA GLU A 383 -14.82 86.54 67.19
C GLU A 383 -14.78 88.05 66.92
N ASN A 384 -15.34 88.51 65.80
CA ASN A 384 -15.49 89.93 65.51
C ASN A 384 -16.43 90.65 66.48
N LEU A 385 -17.54 90.01 66.88
CA LEU A 385 -18.44 90.54 67.91
C LEU A 385 -17.77 90.57 69.30
N LEU A 386 -16.97 89.55 69.64
CA LEU A 386 -16.19 89.52 70.88
C LEU A 386 -15.16 90.65 70.92
N LYS A 387 -14.42 90.90 69.84
CA LYS A 387 -13.49 92.05 69.74
C LYS A 387 -14.20 93.39 69.95
N GLN A 388 -15.37 93.59 69.34
CA GLN A 388 -16.18 94.79 69.56
C GLN A 388 -16.64 94.94 71.02
N LEU A 389 -17.07 93.86 71.66
CA LEU A 389 -17.46 93.86 73.08
C LEU A 389 -16.27 94.06 74.03
N GLU A 390 -15.09 93.57 73.67
CA GLU A 390 -13.85 93.75 74.42
C GLU A 390 -13.37 95.21 74.32
N GLU A 391 -13.33 95.80 73.13
CA GLU A 391 -13.08 97.23 72.92
C GLU A 391 -14.10 98.11 73.68
N GLU A 392 -15.39 97.75 73.67
CA GLU A 392 -16.41 98.48 74.43
C GLU A 392 -16.20 98.31 75.95
N ALA A 393 -15.83 97.12 76.42
CA ALA A 393 -15.53 96.87 77.83
C ALA A 393 -14.30 97.64 78.31
N GLU A 394 -13.22 97.72 77.51
CA GLU A 394 -12.05 98.54 77.79
C GLU A 394 -12.41 100.03 77.85
N SER A 395 -13.18 100.52 76.88
CA SER A 395 -13.67 101.91 76.83
C SER A 395 -14.51 102.26 78.06
N ARG A 396 -15.48 101.41 78.41
CA ARG A 396 -16.31 101.55 79.63
C ARG A 396 -15.46 101.49 80.89
N ALA A 397 -14.46 100.60 80.97
CA ALA A 397 -13.56 100.50 82.12
C ALA A 397 -12.68 101.76 82.28
N ALA A 398 -12.21 102.35 81.17
CA ALA A 398 -11.48 103.61 81.17
C ALA A 398 -12.36 104.79 81.61
N GLU A 399 -13.62 104.85 81.15
CA GLU A 399 -14.59 105.85 81.62
C GLU A 399 -14.90 105.70 83.12
N LEU A 400 -15.13 104.47 83.58
CA LEU A 400 -15.41 104.17 85.00
C LEU A 400 -14.21 104.54 85.88
N LYS A 401 -12.97 104.29 85.43
CA LYS A 401 -11.75 104.76 86.09
C LYS A 401 -11.70 106.28 86.20
N ARG A 402 -11.97 107.00 85.10
CA ARG A 402 -12.03 108.47 85.07
C ARG A 402 -13.12 109.03 85.98
N LEU A 403 -14.29 108.38 86.06
CA LEU A 403 -15.36 108.74 86.99
C LEU A 403 -14.95 108.50 88.45
N LYS A 404 -14.26 107.40 88.74
CA LYS A 404 -13.73 107.10 90.09
C LYS A 404 -12.66 108.09 90.53
N GLU A 405 -11.82 108.56 89.61
CA GLU A 405 -10.84 109.64 89.87
C GLU A 405 -11.54 110.99 90.14
N LYS A 406 -12.58 111.34 89.36
CA LYS A 406 -13.43 112.51 89.64
C LYS A 406 -14.13 112.42 91.00
N LEU A 407 -14.66 111.25 91.35
CA LEU A 407 -15.34 111.01 92.63
C LEU A 407 -14.38 111.25 93.79
N LYS A 408 -13.18 110.66 93.75
CA LYS A 408 -12.12 110.90 94.74
C LYS A 408 -11.74 112.38 94.86
N GLY A 409 -11.69 113.12 93.74
CA GLY A 409 -11.49 114.57 93.77
C GLY A 409 -12.60 115.30 94.54
N LYS A 410 -13.86 114.92 94.34
CA LYS A 410 -15.01 115.48 95.08
C LYS A 410 -15.09 115.04 96.54
N GLU A 411 -14.67 113.82 96.85
CA GLU A 411 -14.52 113.36 98.24
C GLU A 411 -13.47 114.20 98.97
N ALA A 412 -12.32 114.48 98.34
CA ALA A 412 -11.28 115.34 98.92
C ALA A 412 -11.73 116.81 99.08
N GLU A 413 -12.40 117.40 98.09
CA GLU A 413 -13.01 118.74 98.22
C GLU A 413 -14.02 118.81 99.38
N LEU A 414 -14.80 117.74 99.58
CA LEU A 414 -15.78 117.65 100.67
C LEU A 414 -15.10 117.48 102.04
N GLU A 415 -14.02 116.68 102.13
CA GLU A 415 -13.20 116.57 103.34
C GLU A 415 -12.55 117.91 103.71
N GLU A 416 -11.99 118.65 102.73
CA GLU A 416 -11.44 119.99 102.94
C GLU A 416 -12.50 120.97 103.44
N SER A 417 -13.69 120.97 102.82
CA SER A 417 -14.82 121.80 103.26
C SER A 417 -15.32 121.41 104.66
N ASN A 418 -15.35 120.13 105.00
CA ASN A 418 -15.73 119.65 106.34
C ASN A 418 -14.66 120.00 107.39
N ALA A 419 -13.38 119.93 107.04
CA ALA A 419 -12.29 120.36 107.90
C ALA A 419 -12.35 121.88 108.16
N ALA A 420 -12.57 122.69 107.12
CA ALA A 420 -12.76 124.13 107.23
C ALA A 420 -14.00 124.48 108.08
N TYR A 421 -15.11 123.77 107.90
CA TYR A 421 -16.32 123.92 108.73
C TYR A 421 -16.05 123.56 110.21
N THR A 422 -15.31 122.49 110.46
CA THR A 422 -14.91 122.06 111.81
C THR A 422 -14.00 123.10 112.46
N GLN A 423 -13.02 123.64 111.73
CA GLN A 423 -12.13 124.69 112.19
C GLN A 423 -12.88 126.01 112.49
N ALA A 424 -13.83 126.39 111.63
CA ALA A 424 -14.70 127.55 111.87
C ALA A 424 -15.57 127.36 113.12
N THR A 425 -16.08 126.14 113.34
CA THR A 425 -16.86 125.77 114.54
C THR A 425 -16.01 125.89 115.81
N LEU A 426 -14.76 125.40 115.80
CA LEU A 426 -13.83 125.53 116.92
C LEU A 426 -13.49 126.99 117.24
N LEU A 427 -13.23 127.83 116.24
CA LEU A 427 -13.00 129.27 116.44
C LEU A 427 -14.24 130.00 117.02
N LEU A 428 -15.44 129.56 116.65
CA LEU A 428 -16.70 130.05 117.22
C LEU A 428 -16.84 129.64 118.70
N GLN A 429 -16.50 128.39 119.03
CA GLN A 429 -16.51 127.87 120.39
C GLN A 429 -15.44 128.54 121.27
N GLU A 430 -14.25 128.80 120.74
CA GLU A 430 -13.18 129.52 121.44
C GLU A 430 -13.57 130.98 121.73
N LYS A 431 -14.19 131.68 120.76
CA LYS A 431 -14.77 133.00 120.99
C LYS A 431 -15.89 132.97 122.03
N HIS A 432 -16.74 131.95 122.03
CA HIS A 432 -17.79 131.81 123.04
C HIS A 432 -17.18 131.64 124.44
N ASN A 433 -16.20 130.76 124.60
CA ASN A 433 -15.48 130.55 125.86
C ASN A 433 -14.77 131.85 126.32
N SER A 434 -14.15 132.59 125.40
CA SER A 434 -13.58 133.93 125.67
C SER A 434 -14.62 134.92 126.20
N THR A 435 -15.84 134.95 125.61
CA THR A 435 -16.91 135.82 126.13
C THR A 435 -17.43 135.39 127.49
N VAL A 436 -17.43 134.09 127.80
CA VAL A 436 -17.80 133.57 129.13
C VAL A 436 -16.75 133.99 130.17
N GLN A 437 -15.45 133.84 129.88
CA GLN A 437 -14.38 134.25 130.79
C GLN A 437 -14.44 135.76 131.13
N ASN A 438 -14.71 136.60 130.13
CA ASN A 438 -14.87 138.05 130.33
C ASN A 438 -16.10 138.40 131.20
N LEU A 439 -17.15 137.56 131.21
CA LEU A 439 -18.32 137.75 132.09
C LEU A 439 -18.02 137.33 133.54
N GLU A 440 -17.17 136.31 133.75
CA GLU A 440 -16.69 135.92 135.08
C GLU A 440 -15.85 137.04 135.73
N ASP A 441 -14.94 137.66 134.99
CA ASP A 441 -14.09 138.75 135.50
C ASP A 441 -14.89 140.00 135.89
N VAL A 442 -15.93 140.37 135.12
CA VAL A 442 -16.85 141.47 135.48
C VAL A 442 -17.65 141.12 136.75
N THR A 443 -18.03 139.86 136.93
CA THR A 443 -18.73 139.39 138.13
C THR A 443 -17.85 139.48 139.38
N ALA A 444 -16.56 139.14 139.25
CA ALA A 444 -15.58 139.24 140.34
C ALA A 444 -15.34 140.71 140.80
N GLN A 445 -15.34 141.66 139.87
CA GLN A 445 -15.23 143.10 140.21
C GLN A 445 -16.46 143.61 140.98
N PHE A 446 -17.65 143.05 140.72
CA PHE A 446 -18.88 143.46 141.40
C PHE A 446 -18.93 143.02 142.88
N GLU A 447 -18.47 141.81 143.19
CA GLU A 447 -18.35 141.34 144.59
C GLU A 447 -17.31 142.13 145.40
N SER A 448 -16.24 142.64 144.75
CA SER A 448 -15.24 143.51 145.40
C SER A 448 -15.85 144.83 145.90
N TYR A 449 -16.70 145.48 145.09
CA TYR A 449 -17.32 146.76 145.43
C TYR A 449 -18.36 146.63 146.56
N LYS A 450 -19.05 145.48 146.60
CA LYS A 450 -20.06 145.09 147.60
C LYS A 450 -19.46 144.89 149.01
N ALA A 451 -18.20 144.44 149.10
CA ALA A 451 -17.53 144.26 150.39
C ALA A 451 -17.16 145.59 151.08
N SER A 452 -16.88 146.65 150.32
CA SER A 452 -16.43 147.94 150.88
C SER A 452 -17.54 148.79 151.52
N THR A 453 -18.79 148.61 151.10
CA THR A 453 -19.93 149.42 151.56
C THR A 453 -20.63 148.85 152.80
N ALA A 454 -20.35 147.60 153.17
CA ALA A 454 -20.89 146.96 154.39
C ALA A 454 -20.20 147.44 155.69
N SER A 455 -19.10 148.18 155.60
CA SER A 455 -18.31 148.61 156.77
C SER A 455 -18.87 149.85 157.51
N GLU A 456 -19.85 150.56 156.96
CA GLU A 456 -20.41 151.80 157.56
C GLU A 456 -21.82 151.65 158.15
N LEU A 457 -22.50 150.51 157.98
CA LEU A 457 -23.83 150.24 158.55
C LEU A 457 -23.75 149.42 159.86
N LYS A 458 -23.00 149.92 160.84
CA LYS A 458 -22.67 149.17 162.06
C LYS A 458 -23.69 149.25 163.20
N ASP A 459 -24.27 150.43 163.49
CA ASP A 459 -24.65 150.75 164.88
C ASP A 459 -26.15 151.03 165.19
N LEU A 460 -27.14 150.56 164.40
CA LEU A 460 -28.57 150.63 164.79
C LEU A 460 -29.48 149.47 164.28
N LYS A 461 -29.32 148.23 164.79
CA LYS A 461 -30.45 147.33 165.13
C LYS A 461 -30.04 146.03 165.85
N VAL A 462 -29.76 146.16 167.15
CA VAL A 462 -30.02 145.06 168.10
C VAL A 462 -31.55 145.00 168.35
N GLN A 463 -32.07 143.87 168.82
CA GLN A 463 -33.51 143.58 169.12
C GLN A 463 -34.41 143.19 167.93
N ASN A 464 -34.23 141.97 167.43
CA ASN A 464 -35.23 140.88 167.51
C ASN A 464 -34.55 139.62 166.95
N GLU A 465 -34.31 138.60 167.77
CA GLU A 465 -35.31 137.55 168.06
C GLU A 465 -35.77 136.90 166.74
N SER A 466 -35.22 135.74 166.42
CA SER A 466 -35.61 134.44 167.01
C SER A 466 -36.69 133.81 166.15
N LEU A 467 -36.53 132.51 165.93
CA LEU A 467 -37.53 131.53 165.48
C LEU A 467 -38.86 132.12 165.01
N LYS A 468 -39.20 131.87 163.74
CA LYS A 468 -40.31 131.01 163.31
C LYS A 468 -40.43 131.08 161.78
N GLU A 469 -40.91 130.10 161.02
CA GLU A 469 -41.45 128.75 161.23
C GLU A 469 -41.95 128.39 159.82
N LYS A 470 -41.31 127.43 159.14
CA LYS A 470 -41.86 126.08 159.03
C LYS A 470 -43.39 126.05 158.79
N LEU A 471 -43.80 126.32 157.54
CA LEU A 471 -45.02 125.83 156.88
C LEU A 471 -44.83 126.12 155.37
N ALA A 472 -45.11 125.25 154.40
CA ALA A 472 -45.68 123.90 154.39
C ALA A 472 -45.03 123.11 153.21
N LYS A 473 -44.62 121.84 153.34
CA LYS A 473 -45.42 120.61 153.13
C LYS A 473 -46.18 120.52 151.78
N ALA A 474 -45.68 119.70 150.86
CA ALA A 474 -46.29 118.41 150.42
C ALA A 474 -45.27 117.68 149.48
N GLU A 475 -44.87 116.41 149.56
CA GLU A 475 -45.32 115.18 150.27
C GLU A 475 -46.31 114.27 149.51
N GLN A 476 -45.78 113.29 148.74
CA GLN A 476 -46.26 111.89 148.50
C GLN A 476 -45.32 111.22 147.44
N SER A 477 -44.78 109.98 147.49
CA SER A 477 -45.11 108.65 148.08
C SER A 477 -46.35 107.96 147.47
N ALA A 478 -46.45 106.63 147.27
CA ALA A 478 -45.64 105.45 147.65
C ALA A 478 -45.80 104.33 146.55
N GLU A 479 -44.94 103.32 146.36
CA GLU A 479 -44.84 102.00 147.05
C GLU A 479 -46.08 101.08 146.94
N ASP A 480 -45.99 99.93 146.23
CA ASP A 480 -46.21 98.58 146.82
C ASP A 480 -45.95 97.34 145.90
N VAL A 481 -45.89 96.19 146.58
CA VAL A 481 -45.38 94.81 146.34
C VAL A 481 -45.98 93.89 145.22
N ARG A 482 -45.09 93.00 144.69
CA ARG A 482 -45.23 91.63 144.09
C ARG A 482 -46.57 91.12 143.52
N ASP A 483 -46.52 90.48 142.33
CA ASP A 483 -46.50 88.99 142.28
C ASP A 483 -46.09 88.36 140.91
N GLN A 484 -45.77 87.06 140.98
CA GLN A 484 -45.85 86.04 139.90
C GLN A 484 -44.75 85.90 138.80
N VAL A 485 -43.70 85.17 139.19
CA VAL A 485 -43.04 84.03 138.49
C VAL A 485 -43.58 83.61 137.10
N LEU A 486 -42.69 83.55 136.08
CA LEU A 486 -42.40 82.42 135.16
C LEU A 486 -41.76 82.90 133.84
N ALA A 487 -40.45 82.63 133.60
CA ALA A 487 -39.83 82.49 132.25
C ALA A 487 -38.28 82.31 132.26
N THR A 488 -37.75 81.22 132.83
CA THR A 488 -36.35 80.78 132.53
C THR A 488 -36.23 79.26 132.36
N GLU A 489 -37.25 78.64 131.79
CA GLU A 489 -37.28 77.20 131.49
C GLU A 489 -37.42 76.99 129.98
N ASN A 490 -36.36 77.33 129.25
CA ASN A 490 -36.33 77.28 127.78
C ASN A 490 -34.98 76.79 127.17
N SER A 491 -33.99 76.42 127.99
CA SER A 491 -32.66 76.01 127.52
C SER A 491 -32.45 74.50 127.35
N ASN A 492 -33.41 73.66 127.77
CA ASN A 492 -33.26 72.19 127.76
C ASN A 492 -34.00 71.46 126.62
N GLN A 493 -34.75 72.17 125.76
CA GLN A 493 -35.50 71.53 124.67
C GLN A 493 -34.73 71.42 123.34
N GLU A 494 -33.69 72.24 123.16
CA GLU A 494 -32.92 72.30 121.90
C GLU A 494 -31.82 71.23 121.82
N TYR A 495 -31.15 70.92 122.94
CA TYR A 495 -30.14 69.87 123.02
C TYR A 495 -30.70 68.47 122.68
N ALA A 496 -31.96 68.20 123.03
CA ALA A 496 -32.64 66.95 122.69
C ALA A 496 -32.94 66.82 121.18
N ARG A 497 -33.30 67.91 120.49
CA ARG A 497 -33.51 67.90 119.02
C ARG A 497 -32.19 67.71 118.28
N MET A 498 -31.12 68.37 118.72
CA MET A 498 -29.82 68.34 118.05
C MET A 498 -29.16 66.96 118.07
N LEU A 499 -29.26 66.23 119.20
CA LEU A 499 -28.80 64.85 119.30
C LEU A 499 -29.59 63.90 118.38
N LEU A 500 -30.91 64.08 118.28
CA LEU A 500 -31.76 63.22 117.47
C LEU A 500 -31.55 63.46 115.96
N ASP A 501 -31.34 64.71 115.54
CA ASP A 501 -30.99 65.04 114.15
C ASP A 501 -29.60 64.49 113.74
N LEU A 502 -28.60 64.57 114.63
CA LEU A 502 -27.27 63.97 114.39
C LEU A 502 -27.34 62.44 114.30
N GLN A 503 -28.12 61.78 115.17
CA GLN A 503 -28.30 60.33 115.14
C GLN A 503 -29.06 59.88 113.87
N THR A 504 -30.04 60.67 113.41
CA THR A 504 -30.78 60.39 112.17
C THR A 504 -29.92 60.59 110.92
N LYS A 505 -29.09 61.64 110.88
CA LYS A 505 -28.12 61.88 109.80
C LYS A 505 -27.02 60.81 109.73
N SER A 506 -26.57 60.31 110.89
CA SER A 506 -25.64 59.19 110.96
C SER A 506 -26.24 57.92 110.33
N ALA A 507 -27.47 57.55 110.73
CA ALA A 507 -28.16 56.39 110.18
C ALA A 507 -28.42 56.50 108.66
N LEU A 508 -28.75 57.70 108.16
CA LEU A 508 -28.88 57.97 106.72
C LEU A 508 -27.55 57.77 105.97
N LYS A 509 -26.44 58.28 106.49
CA LYS A 509 -25.11 58.08 105.88
C LYS A 509 -24.64 56.63 105.96
N GLU A 510 -24.99 55.90 107.01
CA GLU A 510 -24.71 54.46 107.10
C GLU A 510 -25.54 53.65 106.09
N ALA A 511 -26.78 54.04 105.82
CA ALA A 511 -27.63 53.43 104.78
C ALA A 511 -27.09 53.70 103.37
N GLU A 512 -26.74 54.95 103.05
CA GLU A 512 -26.09 55.32 101.78
C GLU A 512 -24.78 54.54 101.56
N MET A 513 -23.94 54.41 102.60
CA MET A 513 -22.69 53.62 102.52
C MET A 513 -22.94 52.12 102.29
N LYS A 514 -24.02 51.56 102.85
CA LYS A 514 -24.45 50.17 102.59
C LYS A 514 -24.96 49.99 101.16
N GLU A 515 -25.69 50.95 100.62
CA GLU A 515 -26.16 50.92 99.23
C GLU A 515 -24.99 51.06 98.23
N ILE A 516 -24.02 51.93 98.52
CA ILE A 516 -22.78 52.07 97.73
C ILE A 516 -21.93 50.78 97.79
N THR A 517 -21.83 50.13 98.96
CA THR A 517 -21.09 48.84 99.05
C THR A 517 -21.82 47.69 98.36
N VAL A 518 -23.15 47.61 98.43
CA VAL A 518 -23.92 46.58 97.69
C VAL A 518 -23.85 46.80 96.18
N SER A 519 -23.97 48.04 95.69
CA SER A 519 -23.89 48.35 94.25
C SER A 519 -22.48 48.16 93.68
N SER A 520 -21.42 48.50 94.43
CA SER A 520 -20.04 48.22 94.03
C SER A 520 -19.71 46.73 94.06
N LEU A 521 -20.16 45.97 95.07
CA LEU A 521 -20.01 44.50 95.10
C LEU A 521 -20.71 43.84 93.92
N LYS A 522 -21.92 44.30 93.55
CA LYS A 522 -22.62 43.81 92.36
C LYS A 522 -21.79 44.07 91.09
N ARG A 523 -21.26 45.29 90.92
CA ARG A 523 -20.43 45.65 89.77
C ARG A 523 -19.11 44.86 89.71
N ILE A 524 -18.51 44.52 90.86
CA ILE A 524 -17.34 43.64 90.94
C ILE A 524 -17.71 42.20 90.52
N SER A 525 -18.85 41.67 90.98
CA SER A 525 -19.36 40.35 90.58
C SER A 525 -19.64 40.28 89.07
N ASP A 526 -20.28 41.30 88.51
CA ASP A 526 -20.58 41.39 87.08
C ASP A 526 -19.28 41.40 86.24
N LEU A 527 -18.27 42.17 86.66
CA LEU A 527 -16.94 42.19 86.03
C LEU A 527 -16.19 40.85 86.17
N GLN A 528 -16.26 40.17 87.33
CA GLN A 528 -15.67 38.85 87.52
C GLN A 528 -16.32 37.79 86.61
N ASN A 529 -17.63 37.86 86.40
CA ASN A 529 -18.35 36.98 85.50
C ASN A 529 -18.00 37.27 84.02
N GLN A 530 -17.89 38.55 83.62
CA GLN A 530 -17.40 38.91 82.29
C GLN A 530 -15.97 38.39 82.03
N LEU A 531 -15.07 38.49 83.01
CA LEU A 531 -13.69 38.02 82.88
C LEU A 531 -13.62 36.48 82.75
N LYS A 532 -14.49 35.75 83.48
CA LYS A 532 -14.64 34.30 83.31
C LYS A 532 -15.19 33.92 81.93
N GLN A 533 -16.23 34.62 81.46
CA GLN A 533 -16.80 34.36 80.14
C GLN A 533 -15.76 34.57 79.03
N GLN A 534 -15.02 35.68 79.07
CA GLN A 534 -13.91 35.92 78.13
C GLN A 534 -12.82 34.84 78.22
N SER A 535 -12.46 34.41 79.42
CA SER A 535 -11.51 33.30 79.63
C SER A 535 -11.98 31.99 78.99
N GLU A 536 -13.26 31.63 79.14
CA GLU A 536 -13.83 30.42 78.55
C GLU A 536 -13.96 30.54 77.02
N ASP A 537 -14.37 31.70 76.51
CA ASP A 537 -14.47 31.98 75.08
C ASP A 537 -13.08 31.91 74.39
N PHE A 538 -12.03 32.49 74.99
CA PHE A 538 -10.66 32.38 74.49
C PHE A 538 -10.14 30.95 74.52
N LYS A 539 -10.44 30.17 75.57
CA LYS A 539 -10.05 28.75 75.64
C LYS A 539 -10.71 27.94 74.52
N LYS A 540 -12.00 28.20 74.26
CA LYS A 540 -12.75 27.53 73.20
C LYS A 540 -12.23 27.90 71.81
N GLN A 541 -11.90 29.18 71.56
CA GLN A 541 -11.25 29.62 70.33
C GLN A 541 -9.88 28.95 70.11
N LEU A 542 -9.11 28.71 71.18
CA LEU A 542 -7.83 28.01 71.11
C LEU A 542 -8.01 26.53 70.73
N GLU A 543 -8.95 25.83 71.37
CA GLU A 543 -9.29 24.43 71.04
C GLU A 543 -9.82 24.29 69.60
N GLU A 544 -10.63 25.25 69.11
CA GLU A 544 -11.09 25.31 67.71
C GLU A 544 -9.97 25.65 66.70
N GLU A 545 -8.98 26.47 67.08
CA GLU A 545 -7.75 26.70 66.30
C GLU A 545 -6.89 25.43 66.19
N GLU A 546 -6.68 24.72 67.31
CA GLU A 546 -5.89 23.49 67.35
C GLU A 546 -6.55 22.36 66.53
N ALA A 547 -7.85 22.15 66.70
CA ALA A 547 -8.61 21.18 65.89
C ALA A 547 -8.53 21.51 64.39
N ARG A 548 -8.61 22.79 64.02
CA ARG A 548 -8.46 23.25 62.63
C ARG A 548 -7.03 23.15 62.11
N LYS A 549 -6.00 23.31 62.95
CA LYS A 549 -4.60 23.04 62.58
C LYS A 549 -4.38 21.57 62.30
N ALA A 550 -4.84 20.67 63.18
CA ALA A 550 -4.75 19.23 62.98
C ALA A 550 -5.48 18.78 61.70
N GLY A 551 -6.67 19.34 61.44
CA GLY A 551 -7.39 19.11 60.17
C GLY A 551 -6.61 19.56 58.94
N LYS A 552 -5.95 20.73 59.00
CA LYS A 552 -5.07 21.23 57.93
C LYS A 552 -3.81 20.38 57.75
N GLU A 553 -3.18 19.92 58.83
CA GLU A 553 -2.01 19.02 58.76
C GLU A 553 -2.36 17.69 58.10
N ASN A 554 -3.52 17.11 58.42
CA ASN A 554 -4.01 15.90 57.74
C ASN A 554 -4.25 16.15 56.25
N SER A 555 -4.91 17.25 55.86
CA SER A 555 -5.09 17.62 54.45
C SER A 555 -3.76 17.86 53.72
N ILE A 556 -2.76 18.42 54.40
CA ILE A 556 -1.41 18.61 53.84
C ILE A 556 -0.70 17.26 53.66
N ALA A 557 -0.86 16.32 54.58
CA ALA A 557 -0.33 14.97 54.46
C ALA A 557 -0.95 14.23 53.26
N GLU A 558 -2.27 14.22 53.14
CA GLU A 558 -3.01 13.63 52.01
C GLU A 558 -2.56 14.22 50.66
N LEU A 559 -2.49 15.55 50.54
CA LEU A 559 -2.00 16.22 49.33
C LEU A 559 -0.52 15.89 49.03
N THR A 560 0.30 15.66 50.04
CA THR A 560 1.71 15.28 49.88
C THR A 560 1.86 13.85 49.38
N GLU A 561 1.05 12.92 49.90
CA GLU A 561 0.98 11.54 49.40
C GLU A 561 0.47 11.50 47.95
N GLU A 562 -0.57 12.27 47.62
CA GLU A 562 -1.10 12.36 46.27
C GLU A 562 -0.08 12.98 45.29
N MET A 563 0.63 14.05 45.68
CA MET A 563 1.73 14.62 44.89
C MET A 563 2.82 13.56 44.61
N ASN A 564 3.19 12.76 45.61
CA ASN A 564 4.21 11.71 45.45
C ASN A 564 3.72 10.58 44.53
N LYS A 565 2.45 10.20 44.61
CA LYS A 565 1.80 9.24 43.71
C LYS A 565 1.81 9.73 42.26
N TRP A 566 1.43 10.98 42.01
CA TRP A 566 1.47 11.57 40.66
C TRP A 566 2.90 11.70 40.12
N ARG A 567 3.87 12.03 40.97
CA ARG A 567 5.31 12.05 40.61
C ARG A 567 5.79 10.67 40.13
N LEU A 568 5.49 9.62 40.89
CA LEU A 568 5.86 8.24 40.53
C LEU A 568 5.21 7.79 39.22
N LEU A 569 3.92 8.06 39.03
CA LEU A 569 3.20 7.75 37.79
C LEU A 569 3.78 8.51 36.59
N TYR A 570 4.11 9.79 36.74
CA TYR A 570 4.76 10.58 35.69
C TYR A 570 6.16 10.04 35.36
N GLU A 571 6.97 9.69 36.36
CA GLU A 571 8.31 9.16 36.17
C GLU A 571 8.28 7.77 35.51
N GLU A 572 7.34 6.91 35.88
CA GLU A 572 7.11 5.62 35.21
C GLU A 572 6.65 5.80 33.76
N LEU A 573 5.70 6.71 33.51
CA LEU A 573 5.24 7.03 32.15
C LEU A 573 6.38 7.60 31.30
N TYR A 574 7.15 8.54 31.83
CA TYR A 574 8.33 9.10 31.16
C TYR A 574 9.36 8.02 30.83
N ASN A 575 9.65 7.11 31.76
CA ASN A 575 10.56 5.99 31.51
C ASN A 575 10.02 5.00 30.45
N LYS A 576 8.69 4.83 30.34
CA LYS A 576 8.05 4.07 29.25
C LYS A 576 8.08 4.82 27.91
N THR A 577 7.95 6.14 27.90
CA THR A 577 7.94 6.96 26.66
C THR A 577 9.35 7.20 26.10
N LYS A 578 10.36 7.35 26.96
CA LYS A 578 11.77 7.61 26.60
C LYS A 578 12.36 6.65 25.55
N PRO A 579 12.19 5.31 25.59
CA PRO A 579 12.70 4.44 24.54
C PRO A 579 12.05 4.69 23.16
N PHE A 580 10.77 5.07 23.11
CA PHE A 580 10.12 5.43 21.85
C PHE A 580 10.66 6.75 21.28
N GLN A 581 10.97 7.74 22.14
CA GLN A 581 11.66 8.96 21.70
C GLN A 581 13.03 8.62 21.09
N LEU A 582 13.85 7.81 21.78
CA LEU A 582 15.15 7.37 21.26
C LEU A 582 15.04 6.58 19.95
N GLN A 583 13.96 5.80 19.77
CA GLN A 583 13.69 5.08 18.54
C GLN A 583 13.28 6.03 17.39
N LEU A 584 12.49 7.07 17.67
CA LEU A 584 12.16 8.11 16.69
C LEU A 584 13.39 8.92 16.28
N ASP A 585 14.23 9.31 17.24
CA ASP A 585 15.50 9.99 16.99
C ASP A 585 16.43 9.13 16.11
N ALA A 586 16.49 7.82 16.36
CA ALA A 586 17.25 6.87 15.55
C ALA A 586 16.69 6.72 14.12
N PHE A 587 15.37 6.64 13.95
CA PHE A 587 14.74 6.60 12.62
C PHE A 587 14.94 7.92 11.85
N GLU A 588 14.93 9.07 12.53
CA GLU A 588 15.25 10.34 11.88
C GLU A 588 16.72 10.39 11.45
N ALA A 589 17.65 9.91 12.29
CA ALA A 589 19.06 9.79 11.92
C ALA A 589 19.28 8.85 10.71
N GLU A 590 18.63 7.68 10.68
CA GLU A 590 18.68 6.73 9.56
C GLU A 590 18.12 7.36 8.27
N LYS A 591 16.96 8.03 8.36
CA LYS A 591 16.36 8.77 7.23
C LYS A 591 17.31 9.83 6.67
N GLN A 592 18.01 10.59 7.52
CA GLN A 592 18.99 11.58 7.07
C GLN A 592 20.23 10.92 6.44
N ALA A 593 20.71 9.81 6.99
CA ALA A 593 21.80 9.03 6.40
C ALA A 593 21.44 8.51 5.01
N LEU A 594 20.26 7.88 4.85
CA LEU A 594 19.75 7.40 3.55
C LEU A 594 19.53 8.54 2.55
N LEU A 595 19.09 9.72 3.00
CA LEU A 595 18.94 10.89 2.13
C LEU A 595 20.32 11.37 1.61
N ASN A 596 21.33 11.37 2.46
CA ASN A 596 22.71 11.71 2.10
C ASN A 596 23.32 10.68 1.14
N GLU A 597 23.15 9.37 1.42
CA GLU A 597 23.59 8.30 0.52
C GLU A 597 22.89 8.38 -0.85
N TYR A 598 21.59 8.66 -0.88
CA TYR A 598 20.87 8.90 -2.12
C TYR A 598 21.42 10.12 -2.89
N GLY A 599 21.75 11.20 -2.18
CA GLY A 599 22.44 12.36 -2.75
C GLY A 599 23.79 11.98 -3.39
N MET A 600 24.65 11.27 -2.65
CA MET A 600 25.95 10.80 -3.12
C MET A 600 25.82 9.85 -4.33
N ALA A 601 24.85 8.92 -4.30
CA ALA A 601 24.59 8.02 -5.42
C ALA A 601 24.06 8.76 -6.66
N GLN A 602 23.22 9.79 -6.47
CA GLN A 602 22.72 10.64 -7.55
C GLN A 602 23.84 11.51 -8.15
N GLU A 603 24.79 12.00 -7.34
CA GLU A 603 26.00 12.67 -7.82
C GLU A 603 26.91 11.72 -8.61
N GLN A 604 27.13 10.50 -8.12
CA GLN A 604 27.87 9.46 -8.86
C GLN A 604 27.19 9.12 -10.19
N LEU A 605 25.86 9.01 -10.23
CA LEU A 605 25.09 8.80 -11.45
C LEU A 605 25.21 9.98 -12.42
N ASN A 606 25.20 11.22 -11.92
CA ASN A 606 25.43 12.42 -12.72
C ASN A 606 26.86 12.44 -13.30
N ASN A 607 27.87 12.13 -12.48
CA ASN A 607 29.27 12.02 -12.91
C ASN A 607 29.47 10.91 -13.96
N LEU A 608 28.80 9.76 -13.80
CA LEU A 608 28.80 8.68 -14.78
C LEU A 608 28.07 9.09 -16.06
N ARG A 609 26.92 9.77 -15.97
CA ARG A 609 26.19 10.34 -17.11
C ARG A 609 27.05 11.32 -17.89
N ASP A 610 27.77 12.22 -17.21
CA ASP A 610 28.64 13.20 -17.86
C ASP A 610 29.88 12.55 -18.46
N SER A 611 30.45 11.53 -17.81
CA SER A 611 31.53 10.71 -18.36
C SER A 611 31.06 9.92 -19.58
N TYR A 612 29.84 9.38 -19.54
CA TYR A 612 29.20 8.67 -20.64
C TYR A 612 28.86 9.62 -21.80
N ALA A 613 28.43 10.85 -21.53
CA ALA A 613 28.22 11.89 -22.55
C ALA A 613 29.54 12.37 -23.19
N LYS A 614 30.62 12.47 -22.40
CA LYS A 614 31.99 12.71 -22.91
C LYS A 614 32.45 11.54 -23.79
N LEU A 615 32.19 10.30 -23.38
CA LEU A 615 32.58 9.07 -24.10
C LEU A 615 31.77 8.82 -25.38
N LEU A 616 30.45 9.02 -25.35
CA LEU A 616 29.57 9.06 -26.54
C LEU A 616 29.95 10.17 -27.52
N GLY A 617 30.75 11.14 -27.07
CA GLY A 617 31.59 11.92 -27.94
C GLY A 617 30.83 13.03 -28.66
N HIS A 618 30.57 14.11 -27.93
CA HIS A 618 30.26 15.40 -28.58
C HIS A 618 31.41 15.87 -29.51
N GLN A 619 32.62 15.32 -29.34
CA GLN A 619 33.73 15.37 -30.31
C GLN A 619 33.61 14.35 -31.47
N ASN A 620 33.40 13.06 -31.20
CA ASN A 620 33.51 12.00 -32.21
C ASN A 620 32.43 12.11 -33.30
N LEU A 621 31.16 12.33 -32.94
CA LEU A 621 30.09 12.43 -33.94
C LEU A 621 30.28 13.65 -34.87
N LYS A 622 30.69 14.80 -34.31
CA LYS A 622 30.93 16.04 -35.07
C LYS A 622 32.17 15.93 -35.96
N GLN A 623 33.21 15.22 -35.53
CA GLN A 623 34.37 14.88 -36.36
C GLN A 623 34.00 13.87 -37.46
N LYS A 624 33.30 12.78 -37.14
CA LYS A 624 32.79 11.82 -38.15
C LYS A 624 31.92 12.49 -39.20
N ILE A 625 30.99 13.35 -38.82
CA ILE A 625 30.17 14.10 -39.79
C ILE A 625 31.06 14.95 -40.71
N LYS A 626 32.05 15.69 -40.18
CA LYS A 626 33.01 16.44 -41.02
C LYS A 626 33.81 15.54 -41.96
N HIS A 627 34.32 14.40 -41.50
CA HIS A 627 35.05 13.45 -42.34
C HIS A 627 34.15 12.80 -43.41
N VAL A 628 32.91 12.42 -43.07
CA VAL A 628 31.93 11.85 -44.00
C VAL A 628 31.49 12.87 -45.05
N VAL A 629 31.30 14.13 -44.68
CA VAL A 629 31.05 15.23 -45.64
C VAL A 629 32.24 15.37 -46.58
N LYS A 630 33.47 15.46 -46.06
CA LYS A 630 34.68 15.56 -46.90
C LYS A 630 34.81 14.40 -47.89
N LEU A 631 34.60 13.16 -47.44
CA LEU A 631 34.60 11.96 -48.29
C LEU A 631 33.47 11.98 -49.33
N LYS A 632 32.29 12.53 -48.99
CA LYS A 632 31.17 12.68 -49.94
C LYS A 632 31.47 13.70 -51.03
N ASP A 633 32.14 14.79 -50.69
CA ASP A 633 32.57 15.83 -51.63
C ASP A 633 33.68 15.30 -52.55
N GLU A 634 34.69 14.62 -51.99
CA GLU A 634 35.74 13.92 -52.75
C GLU A 634 35.14 12.86 -53.69
N ASN A 635 34.16 12.05 -53.24
CA ASN A 635 33.47 11.06 -54.08
C ASN A 635 32.62 11.71 -55.19
N SER A 636 32.01 12.86 -54.91
CA SER A 636 31.23 13.63 -55.91
C SER A 636 32.13 14.25 -56.97
N ASN A 637 33.30 14.76 -56.58
CA ASN A 637 34.33 15.24 -57.50
C ASN A 637 34.84 14.11 -58.39
N LEU A 638 35.20 12.96 -57.82
CA LEU A 638 35.62 11.76 -58.58
C LEU A 638 34.52 11.27 -59.54
N LYS A 639 33.25 11.28 -59.15
CA LYS A 639 32.12 10.97 -60.06
C LYS A 639 32.04 11.96 -61.22
N SER A 640 32.23 13.26 -60.96
CA SER A 640 32.25 14.28 -62.02
C SER A 640 33.41 14.08 -62.99
N GLU A 641 34.57 13.63 -62.49
CA GLU A 641 35.76 13.34 -63.28
C GLU A 641 35.59 12.05 -64.11
N VAL A 642 35.03 10.99 -63.53
CA VAL A 642 34.64 9.77 -64.26
C VAL A 642 33.63 10.09 -65.37
N LEU A 643 32.67 10.99 -65.14
CA LEU A 643 31.74 11.44 -66.18
C LEU A 643 32.44 12.23 -67.29
N LYS A 644 33.37 13.14 -66.94
CA LYS A 644 34.21 13.86 -67.93
C LYS A 644 35.06 12.88 -68.76
N LEU A 645 35.72 11.91 -68.13
CA LEU A 645 36.53 10.90 -68.80
C LEU A 645 35.68 9.99 -69.69
N ARG A 646 34.48 9.59 -69.25
CA ARG A 646 33.51 8.86 -70.10
C ARG A 646 33.07 9.68 -71.31
N ALA A 647 32.81 10.98 -71.15
CA ALA A 647 32.46 11.88 -72.25
C ALA A 647 33.62 12.08 -73.24
N GLN A 648 34.87 12.14 -72.75
CA GLN A 648 36.05 12.14 -73.62
C GLN A 648 36.22 10.82 -74.35
N LEU A 649 35.99 9.69 -73.67
CA LEU A 649 36.10 8.34 -74.25
C LEU A 649 35.01 8.06 -75.29
N THR A 650 33.77 8.52 -75.10
CA THR A 650 32.73 8.43 -76.14
C THR A 650 33.04 9.34 -77.32
N LYS A 651 33.57 10.55 -77.10
CA LYS A 651 34.04 11.43 -78.18
C LYS A 651 35.21 10.81 -78.96
N ARG A 652 36.16 10.16 -78.28
CA ARG A 652 37.26 9.40 -78.90
C ARG A 652 36.73 8.21 -79.71
N LYS A 653 35.83 7.40 -79.16
CA LYS A 653 35.16 6.31 -79.90
C LYS A 653 34.36 6.79 -81.11
N GLN A 654 33.73 7.96 -81.04
CA GLN A 654 33.08 8.56 -82.21
C GLN A 654 34.09 9.02 -83.28
N SER A 655 35.23 9.59 -82.89
CA SER A 655 36.30 9.90 -83.86
C SER A 655 36.95 8.65 -84.45
N GLU A 656 37.13 7.60 -83.64
CA GLU A 656 37.64 6.30 -84.06
C GLU A 656 36.67 5.61 -85.02
N ALA A 657 35.36 5.63 -84.74
CA ALA A 657 34.33 5.13 -85.64
C ALA A 657 34.29 5.91 -86.97
N LYS A 658 34.47 7.24 -86.96
CA LYS A 658 34.59 8.04 -88.19
C LYS A 658 35.83 7.69 -88.99
N LEU A 659 36.99 7.57 -88.33
CA LEU A 659 38.24 7.14 -88.97
C LEU A 659 38.13 5.71 -89.51
N GLN A 660 37.40 4.82 -88.82
CA GLN A 660 37.11 3.47 -89.30
C GLN A 660 36.15 3.50 -90.50
N GLU A 661 35.16 4.39 -90.52
CA GLU A 661 34.25 4.59 -91.66
C GLU A 661 34.98 5.16 -92.89
N GLU A 662 35.91 6.11 -92.67
CA GLU A 662 36.82 6.63 -93.71
C GLU A 662 37.79 5.54 -94.20
N LEU A 663 38.39 4.76 -93.31
CA LEU A 663 39.24 3.62 -93.65
C LEU A 663 38.46 2.57 -94.46
N ASN A 664 37.23 2.23 -94.05
CA ASN A 664 36.37 1.31 -94.79
C ASN A 664 36.01 1.85 -96.19
N LYS A 665 35.81 3.18 -96.34
CA LYS A 665 35.62 3.84 -97.65
C LYS A 665 36.87 3.75 -98.54
N VAL A 666 38.05 3.99 -97.98
CA VAL A 666 39.34 3.86 -98.70
C VAL A 666 39.62 2.40 -99.10
N LEU A 667 39.25 1.44 -98.25
CA LEU A 667 39.39 0.00 -98.52
C LEU A 667 38.25 -0.58 -99.39
N GLY A 668 37.28 0.22 -99.82
CA GLY A 668 36.18 -0.21 -100.70
C GLY A 668 35.11 -1.10 -100.03
N ILE A 669 35.10 -1.21 -98.70
CA ILE A 669 34.19 -2.07 -97.94
C ILE A 669 32.85 -1.35 -97.76
N LYS A 670 31.82 -1.77 -98.52
CA LYS A 670 30.46 -1.24 -98.38
C LYS A 670 29.82 -1.68 -97.05
N HIS A 671 29.41 -0.70 -96.24
CA HIS A 671 28.65 -0.96 -95.01
C HIS A 671 27.26 -1.54 -95.33
N PHE A 672 26.91 -2.66 -94.70
CA PHE A 672 25.56 -3.22 -94.75
C PHE A 672 24.59 -2.34 -93.95
N ASP A 673 23.45 -1.97 -94.54
CA ASP A 673 22.38 -1.18 -93.91
C ASP A 673 21.22 -2.13 -93.54
N PRO A 674 21.04 -2.50 -92.26
CA PRO A 674 20.01 -3.45 -91.84
C PRO A 674 18.58 -2.99 -92.17
N SER A 675 18.38 -1.68 -92.35
CA SER A 675 17.09 -1.04 -92.64
C SER A 675 16.52 -1.41 -94.02
N LYS A 676 17.34 -1.97 -94.92
CA LYS A 676 16.96 -2.31 -96.31
C LYS A 676 16.81 -3.81 -96.57
N ALA A 677 16.91 -4.65 -95.53
CA ALA A 677 16.90 -6.11 -95.70
C ALA A 677 15.51 -6.72 -95.96
N PHE A 678 14.40 -5.99 -95.76
CA PHE A 678 13.04 -6.57 -95.73
C PHE A 678 11.96 -5.70 -96.42
N LEU A 679 12.20 -5.27 -97.66
CA LEU A 679 11.16 -4.67 -98.53
C LEU A 679 11.03 -5.49 -99.82
N HIS A 680 9.89 -6.19 -99.98
CA HIS A 680 9.54 -6.94 -101.19
C HIS A 680 8.27 -6.37 -101.84
N GLU A 681 8.28 -6.23 -103.16
CA GLU A 681 7.13 -5.80 -103.95
C GLU A 681 6.14 -6.96 -104.20
N SER A 682 4.86 -6.62 -104.37
CA SER A 682 3.74 -7.57 -104.33
C SER A 682 3.39 -8.16 -105.69
N LYS A 683 3.00 -9.44 -105.75
CA LYS A 683 1.99 -9.92 -106.71
C LYS A 683 1.29 -11.22 -106.28
N GLU A 684 -0.02 -11.22 -106.58
CA GLU A 684 -0.98 -12.33 -106.63
C GLU A 684 -1.56 -12.95 -105.34
N ASN A 685 -2.90 -13.04 -105.36
CA ASN A 685 -3.82 -13.86 -104.54
C ASN A 685 -4.38 -13.33 -103.20
N PHE A 686 -5.44 -12.53 -103.34
CA PHE A 686 -6.75 -12.63 -102.64
C PHE A 686 -6.85 -12.74 -101.10
N VAL A 687 -7.05 -11.56 -100.49
CA VAL A 687 -8.06 -11.15 -99.46
C VAL A 687 -9.19 -12.20 -99.23
N PRO A 688 -9.59 -12.55 -97.97
CA PRO A 688 -10.34 -11.61 -97.11
C PRO A 688 -10.25 -11.68 -95.57
N LYS A 689 -10.37 -10.47 -94.94
CA LYS A 689 -11.11 -10.07 -93.71
C LYS A 689 -10.93 -10.93 -92.42
N THR A 690 -10.63 -10.38 -91.24
CA THR A 690 -11.40 -9.37 -90.47
C THR A 690 -10.57 -8.73 -89.32
N PRO A 691 -11.04 -7.66 -88.64
CA PRO A 691 -10.22 -6.79 -87.78
C PRO A 691 -10.43 -6.98 -86.26
N LEU A 692 -9.56 -6.33 -85.46
CA LEU A 692 -9.79 -5.68 -84.14
C LEU A 692 -8.42 -5.23 -83.57
N LYS A 693 -8.25 -4.24 -82.68
CA LYS A 693 -8.63 -2.82 -82.54
C LYS A 693 -8.01 -2.38 -81.20
N GLU A 694 -7.21 -1.31 -81.19
CA GLU A 694 -6.86 -0.38 -80.08
C GLU A 694 -6.43 -0.91 -78.68
N GLY A 695 -5.38 -0.29 -78.12
CA GLY A 695 -4.94 -0.52 -76.73
C GLY A 695 -3.86 0.47 -76.28
N ASN A 696 -4.25 1.74 -76.08
CA ASN A 696 -3.36 2.82 -75.65
C ASN A 696 -3.49 3.07 -74.13
N THR A 697 -2.38 3.05 -73.38
CA THR A 697 -2.26 3.72 -72.06
C THR A 697 -0.82 4.09 -71.72
N ASN A 698 -0.55 5.39 -71.61
CA ASN A 698 0.53 5.91 -70.76
C ASN A 698 0.12 5.80 -69.28
N CYS A 699 1.09 5.74 -68.36
CA CYS A 699 1.04 6.48 -67.08
C CYS A 699 2.38 6.43 -66.32
N SER A 700 2.80 7.62 -65.87
CA SER A 700 3.62 7.98 -64.69
C SER A 700 4.78 7.09 -64.25
#